data_AF-A0A4U1AKE1-F1
#
_entry.id   AF-A0A4U1AKE1-F1
#
_cell.length_a   1.000
_cell.length_b   1.000
_cell.length_c   1.000
_cell.angle_alpha   90.00
_cell.angle_beta   90.00
_cell.angle_gamma   90.00
#
_symmetry.space_group_name_H-M   'P 1'
#
loop_
_entity.id
_entity.type
_entity.pdbx_description
1 polymer ?
#
loop_
_entity_poly.entity_id
_entity_poly.type
_entity_poly.pdbx_seq_one_letter_code
_entity_poly.pdbx_strand_id
1 'polypeptide(L)'
;MDQFLDNDIAPGRDELLQYRDLFRFAPIGIVRTTIDGEILLGNQAFAAMLGYGSFSELVELAGTKISGLYEDPEGRRRLLDHSRQNGTPFHFDTRWRKKDGQDCHCRLHVRGCFDSNGVLRCFEGFIEDISRQKKIEEALQESAENYRSVFENTGTATIIIENDTTVSLANERFTALTGYSKEDIEGKLRWPVLIANSADRTRMLHYHAARRICPDDIPIEYEFTLRDKNGNLKDVFLRVDMISGSQSSVASLLDITSLKNVRRSFRESESRLHGILEAFDGYIYICSEDYQLVFMNRKLKESLVPAVTTEPCYKRLYNLDQPCEWCDGKKVFGGATVKFEFNNPNDGRWYYAVSSPVYEEENRISQKQTVIIDIHERRVKEDALRERELYLARENLRLRENIRDRYKFGAIVGKSKAMQKVYELILRAAGTSANVIIYGESGTGKELVARAIHDLGDRAEFPFVAVNCGAIPAGLMESEYFGYRKGAFTGADKDKPGLFERANGGTLFLDELGEIDEAMQVKLLRVLEGYGYTPLGGSQSGKTDVRIITATNRNIRNLLDKGRMREDFFYRIHVIPISLPPLRERQEDIPLLVEHFLKKYTTESGSFQPLQGRDLDRLVRHHWPGNVRELENTIQRYINLKVLEFAGEETGLRASSLLPGGFTDAAALPLRESTKKFERALILEHLHACRWNRTQVARRLGIQRKTLYLKMQQYQLEDRQSE
;
A
#
# COMPACT_ATOMS: atom_id res chain seq x y z
N MET A 1 -52.36 -1.59 113.97
CA MET A 1 -51.52 -1.45 115.19
C MET A 1 -51.28 0.03 115.37
N ASP A 2 -52.40 0.76 115.53
CA ASP A 2 -52.47 2.20 115.78
C ASP A 2 -52.51 2.38 117.30
N GLN A 3 -51.34 2.63 117.87
CA GLN A 3 -51.17 3.16 119.22
C GLN A 3 -49.71 3.63 119.24
N PHE A 4 -49.49 4.93 119.01
CA PHE A 4 -48.35 5.76 119.46
C PHE A 4 -48.33 7.06 118.64
N LEU A 5 -49.39 7.87 118.81
CA LEU A 5 -49.37 9.30 118.55
C LEU A 5 -49.94 9.96 119.81
N ASP A 6 -49.04 10.26 120.75
CA ASP A 6 -49.18 11.38 121.67
C ASP A 6 -47.84 11.54 122.40
N ASN A 7 -47.00 12.40 121.82
CA ASN A 7 -46.09 13.27 122.55
C ASN A 7 -45.49 14.26 121.52
N ASP A 8 -45.91 15.52 121.61
CA ASP A 8 -45.16 16.66 121.12
C ASP A 8 -43.74 16.61 121.73
N ILE A 9 -42.79 16.03 121.01
CA ILE A 9 -41.37 16.17 121.29
C ILE A 9 -40.85 17.16 120.26
N ALA A 10 -40.69 18.42 120.68
CA ALA A 10 -39.82 19.33 119.96
C ALA A 10 -38.47 18.61 119.74
N PRO A 11 -37.97 18.50 118.49
CA PRO A 11 -36.78 17.70 118.22
C PRO A 11 -35.65 18.14 119.13
N GLY A 12 -35.00 17.15 119.77
CA GLY A 12 -33.87 17.39 120.64
C GLY A 12 -32.79 18.17 119.88
N ARG A 13 -32.02 19.00 120.58
CA ARG A 13 -31.01 19.91 120.00
C ARG A 13 -30.07 19.19 119.00
N ASP A 14 -29.83 17.89 119.19
CA ASP A 14 -28.98 17.05 118.34
C ASP A 14 -29.64 16.64 117.00
N GLU A 15 -30.95 16.39 116.95
CA GLU A 15 -31.65 16.06 115.69
C GLU A 15 -31.74 17.28 114.78
N LEU A 16 -32.01 18.47 115.35
CA LEU A 16 -31.99 19.74 114.61
C LEU A 16 -30.59 20.04 114.03
N LEU A 17 -29.52 19.66 114.73
CA LEU A 17 -28.16 19.77 114.22
C LEU A 17 -27.93 18.83 113.03
N GLN A 18 -28.40 17.58 113.10
CA GLN A 18 -28.29 16.62 112.00
C GLN A 18 -29.03 17.06 110.74
N TYR A 19 -30.27 17.57 110.86
CA TYR A 19 -31.00 18.12 109.70
C TYR A 19 -30.31 19.35 109.11
N ARG A 20 -29.72 20.19 109.97
CA ARG A 20 -28.97 21.38 109.52
C ARG A 20 -27.70 20.98 108.77
N ASP A 21 -27.01 19.94 109.21
CA ASP A 21 -25.82 19.42 108.54
C ASP A 21 -26.18 18.75 107.21
N LEU A 22 -27.25 17.96 107.14
CA LEU A 22 -27.78 17.41 105.88
C LEU A 22 -28.14 18.50 104.87
N PHE A 23 -28.81 19.56 105.31
CA PHE A 23 -29.12 20.70 104.45
C PHE A 23 -27.85 21.41 103.96
N ARG A 24 -26.88 21.67 104.86
CA ARG A 24 -25.67 22.42 104.55
C ARG A 24 -24.70 21.66 103.65
N PHE A 25 -24.55 20.36 103.84
CA PHE A 25 -23.59 19.51 103.13
C PHE A 25 -24.21 18.68 102.00
N ALA A 26 -25.51 18.86 101.70
CA ALA A 26 -26.12 18.22 100.56
C ALA A 26 -25.37 18.56 99.26
N PRO A 27 -25.05 17.57 98.41
CA PRO A 27 -24.34 17.79 97.15
C PRO A 27 -25.20 18.44 96.06
N ILE A 28 -26.49 18.62 96.33
CA ILE A 28 -27.48 19.24 95.45
C ILE A 28 -27.91 20.59 96.03
N GLY A 29 -28.33 21.49 95.15
CA GLY A 29 -28.93 22.76 95.58
C GLY A 29 -30.25 22.48 96.27
N ILE A 30 -30.43 23.00 97.49
CA ILE A 30 -31.71 22.96 98.20
C ILE A 30 -32.12 24.40 98.45
N VAL A 31 -33.34 24.75 98.05
CA VAL A 31 -33.90 26.09 98.21
C VAL A 31 -35.33 26.01 98.71
N ARG A 32 -35.72 26.95 99.57
CA ARG A 32 -37.11 27.14 100.00
C ARG A 32 -37.54 28.56 99.64
N THR A 33 -38.69 28.71 98.99
CA THR A 33 -39.20 30.01 98.56
C THR A 33 -40.64 30.25 99.01
N THR A 34 -41.05 31.51 99.12
CA THR A 34 -42.47 31.89 99.26
C THR A 34 -43.26 31.49 98.02
N ILE A 35 -44.60 31.59 98.11
CA ILE A 35 -45.52 31.36 96.98
C ILE A 35 -45.26 32.36 95.84
N ASP A 36 -44.83 33.58 96.17
CA ASP A 36 -44.48 34.64 95.23
C ASP A 36 -43.04 34.51 94.68
N GLY A 37 -42.32 33.47 95.10
CA GLY A 37 -40.99 33.13 94.60
C GLY A 37 -39.84 33.88 95.28
N GLU A 38 -40.04 34.42 96.49
CA GLU A 38 -38.95 34.99 97.29
C GLU A 38 -38.19 33.87 97.99
N ILE A 39 -36.87 33.86 97.87
CA ILE A 39 -35.98 32.87 98.48
C ILE A 39 -35.94 33.11 99.99
N LEU A 40 -36.46 32.16 100.75
CA LEU A 40 -36.45 32.17 102.20
C LEU A 40 -35.17 31.56 102.76
N LEU A 41 -34.71 30.48 102.13
CA LEU A 41 -33.58 29.69 102.60
C LEU A 41 -32.93 28.99 101.41
N GLY A 42 -31.61 28.87 101.41
CA GLY A 42 -30.87 28.06 100.44
C GLY A 42 -29.58 27.54 101.04
N ASN A 43 -29.13 26.37 100.58
CA ASN A 43 -27.89 25.79 101.04
C ASN A 43 -26.68 26.31 100.24
N GLN A 44 -25.47 25.97 100.71
CA GLN A 44 -24.24 26.40 100.06
C GLN A 44 -24.09 25.84 98.64
N ALA A 45 -24.55 24.61 98.39
CA ALA A 45 -24.50 23.99 97.06
C ALA A 45 -25.37 24.74 96.03
N PHE A 46 -26.52 25.25 96.42
CA PHE A 46 -27.37 26.11 95.59
C PHE A 46 -26.65 27.41 95.18
N ALA A 47 -25.97 28.06 96.12
CA ALA A 47 -25.19 29.27 95.85
C ALA A 47 -23.97 28.99 94.95
N ALA A 48 -23.21 27.94 95.27
CA ALA A 48 -22.01 27.54 94.53
C ALA A 48 -22.32 27.14 93.08
N MET A 49 -23.41 26.41 92.83
CA MET A 49 -23.86 26.02 91.49
C MET A 49 -24.08 27.23 90.55
N LEU A 50 -24.64 28.30 91.11
CA LEU A 50 -24.92 29.56 90.42
C LEU A 50 -23.71 30.50 90.35
N GLY A 51 -22.55 30.10 90.90
CA GLY A 51 -21.31 30.86 90.87
C GLY A 51 -21.15 31.89 91.99
N TYR A 52 -21.95 31.80 93.07
CA TYR A 52 -21.82 32.66 94.24
C TYR A 52 -21.00 31.96 95.34
N GLY A 53 -20.15 32.73 96.04
CA GLY A 53 -19.27 32.21 97.10
C GLY A 53 -20.02 31.86 98.39
N SER A 54 -21.21 32.41 98.60
CA SER A 54 -22.09 32.07 99.73
C SER A 54 -23.56 32.32 99.42
N PHE A 55 -24.46 31.71 100.19
CA PHE A 55 -25.90 31.97 100.06
C PHE A 55 -26.27 33.43 100.38
N SER A 56 -25.61 34.06 101.35
CA SER A 56 -25.79 35.48 101.66
C SER A 56 -25.42 36.37 100.48
N GLU A 57 -24.32 36.06 99.79
CA GLU A 57 -23.89 36.78 98.60
C GLU A 57 -24.89 36.63 97.43
N LEU A 58 -25.50 35.45 97.27
CA LEU A 58 -26.54 35.22 96.28
C LEU A 58 -27.76 36.11 96.55
N VAL A 59 -28.25 36.16 97.79
CA VAL A 59 -29.44 36.97 98.14
C VAL A 59 -29.17 38.48 97.98
N GLU A 60 -27.96 38.95 98.32
CA GLU A 60 -27.57 40.35 98.18
C GLU A 60 -27.39 40.79 96.71
N LEU A 61 -26.73 39.98 95.88
CA LEU A 61 -26.37 40.36 94.52
C LEU A 61 -27.39 39.94 93.45
N ALA A 62 -28.05 38.80 93.61
CA ALA A 62 -29.05 38.30 92.66
C ALA A 62 -30.49 38.77 92.99
N GLY A 63 -30.68 39.36 94.17
CA GLY A 63 -31.99 39.74 94.70
C GLY A 63 -32.74 38.57 95.35
N THR A 64 -33.85 38.88 96.02
CA THR A 64 -34.61 37.90 96.79
C THR A 64 -35.52 37.01 95.94
N LYS A 65 -35.78 37.33 94.67
CA LYS A 65 -36.73 36.58 93.83
C LYS A 65 -36.04 35.52 92.96
N ILE A 66 -36.37 34.26 93.18
CA ILE A 66 -35.87 33.11 92.41
C ILE A 66 -36.32 33.13 90.94
N SER A 67 -37.28 33.98 90.56
CA SER A 67 -37.72 34.13 89.16
C SER A 67 -36.66 34.75 88.27
N GLY A 68 -35.78 35.58 88.81
CA GLY A 68 -34.70 36.22 88.04
C GLY A 68 -33.62 35.25 87.57
N LEU A 69 -33.59 34.02 88.12
CA LEU A 69 -32.63 32.99 87.75
C LEU A 69 -33.06 32.15 86.54
N TYR A 70 -34.35 32.12 86.21
CA TYR A 70 -34.88 31.31 85.10
C TYR A 70 -34.74 32.06 83.78
N GLU A 71 -34.15 31.42 82.78
CA GLU A 71 -34.08 31.98 81.43
C GLU A 71 -35.40 31.79 80.66
N ASP A 72 -36.18 30.75 80.98
CA ASP A 72 -37.52 30.48 80.44
C ASP A 72 -38.61 30.77 81.51
N PRO A 73 -39.26 31.95 81.48
CA PRO A 73 -40.32 32.32 82.42
C PRO A 73 -41.59 31.46 82.25
N GLU A 74 -41.86 30.94 81.05
CA GLU A 74 -43.06 30.12 80.79
C GLU A 74 -42.90 28.70 81.33
N GLY A 75 -41.70 28.13 81.21
CA GLY A 75 -41.34 26.86 81.85
C GLY A 75 -41.54 26.90 83.37
N ARG A 76 -41.14 28.01 84.00
CA ARG A 76 -41.39 28.25 85.44
C ARG A 76 -42.88 28.32 85.80
N ARG A 77 -43.69 28.99 84.98
CA ARG A 77 -45.14 29.11 85.24
C ARG A 77 -45.82 27.74 85.22
N ARG A 78 -45.48 26.91 84.23
CA ARG A 78 -45.95 25.52 84.12
C ARG A 78 -45.56 24.66 85.34
N LEU A 79 -44.34 24.82 85.84
CA LEU A 79 -43.85 24.15 87.06
C LEU A 79 -44.67 24.52 88.31
N LEU A 80 -44.96 25.81 88.49
CA LEU A 80 -45.71 26.31 89.65
C LEU A 80 -47.18 25.90 89.61
N ASP A 81 -47.81 25.91 88.43
CA ASP A 81 -49.21 25.48 88.25
C ASP A 81 -49.37 23.98 88.54
N HIS A 82 -48.43 23.15 88.11
CA HIS A 82 -48.46 21.70 88.38
C HIS A 82 -48.21 21.37 89.86
N SER A 83 -47.25 22.06 90.50
CA SER A 83 -46.90 21.85 91.90
C SER A 83 -47.99 22.31 92.88
N ARG A 84 -48.92 23.18 92.45
CA ARG A 84 -50.10 23.60 93.24
C ARG A 84 -51.20 22.54 93.28
N GLN A 85 -51.26 21.65 92.29
CA GLN A 85 -52.37 20.72 92.10
C GLN A 85 -52.09 19.32 92.67
N ASN A 86 -50.83 18.89 92.74
CA ASN A 86 -50.43 17.56 93.22
C ASN A 86 -49.28 17.63 94.23
N GLY A 87 -49.43 17.01 95.39
CA GLY A 87 -48.41 16.96 96.45
C GLY A 87 -47.20 16.04 96.17
N THR A 88 -47.08 15.48 94.97
CA THR A 88 -46.00 14.58 94.55
C THR A 88 -44.86 15.33 93.86
N PRO A 89 -43.58 14.98 94.09
CA PRO A 89 -42.46 15.63 93.42
C PRO A 89 -42.51 15.47 91.89
N PHE A 90 -42.47 16.57 91.15
CA PHE A 90 -42.32 16.60 89.69
C PHE A 90 -40.93 17.15 89.33
N HIS A 91 -40.30 16.58 88.29
CA HIS A 91 -38.99 17.02 87.84
C HIS A 91 -39.05 17.70 86.47
N PHE A 92 -38.28 18.77 86.28
CA PHE A 92 -38.23 19.54 85.04
C PHE A 92 -36.81 20.05 84.78
N ASP A 93 -36.34 19.89 83.54
CA ASP A 93 -35.03 20.40 83.11
C ASP A 93 -35.20 21.83 82.59
N THR A 94 -34.46 22.77 83.16
CA THR A 94 -34.49 24.19 82.78
C THR A 94 -33.09 24.75 82.62
N ARG A 95 -32.99 25.94 82.04
CA ARG A 95 -31.77 26.75 82.03
C ARG A 95 -31.87 27.89 83.03
N TRP A 96 -30.85 27.99 83.87
CA TRP A 96 -30.67 29.08 84.82
C TRP A 96 -29.43 29.89 84.47
N ARG A 97 -29.44 31.18 84.76
CA ARG A 97 -28.28 32.05 84.51
C ARG A 97 -27.40 32.17 85.75
N LYS A 98 -26.10 31.91 85.60
CA LYS A 98 -25.08 32.06 86.65
C LYS A 98 -24.67 33.52 86.82
N LYS A 99 -23.95 33.81 87.92
CA LYS A 99 -23.40 35.14 88.24
C LYS A 99 -22.54 35.74 87.12
N ASP A 100 -21.79 34.91 86.41
CA ASP A 100 -20.90 35.29 85.30
C ASP A 100 -21.64 35.44 83.95
N GLY A 101 -22.96 35.24 83.93
CA GLY A 101 -23.79 35.31 82.73
C GLY A 101 -23.84 34.01 81.92
N GLN A 102 -23.14 32.95 82.32
CA GLN A 102 -23.21 31.65 81.66
C GLN A 102 -24.48 30.89 82.03
N ASP A 103 -24.94 30.03 81.11
CA ASP A 103 -26.10 29.17 81.35
C ASP A 103 -25.71 27.93 82.15
N CYS A 104 -26.57 27.57 83.10
CA CYS A 104 -26.54 26.34 83.88
C CYS A 104 -27.77 25.51 83.52
N HIS A 105 -27.57 24.30 83.01
CA HIS A 105 -28.66 23.35 82.85
C HIS A 105 -28.93 22.69 84.19
N CYS A 106 -30.15 22.89 84.70
CA CYS A 106 -30.56 22.42 86.01
C CYS A 106 -31.79 21.53 85.90
N ARG A 107 -31.75 20.37 86.55
CA ARG A 107 -32.94 19.56 86.82
C ARG A 107 -33.52 19.98 88.17
N LEU A 108 -34.77 20.42 88.14
CA LEU A 108 -35.49 20.93 89.30
C LEU A 108 -36.52 19.91 89.77
N HIS A 109 -36.48 19.54 91.05
CA HIS A 109 -37.53 18.80 91.72
C HIS A 109 -38.21 19.73 92.73
N VAL A 110 -39.44 20.13 92.47
CA VAL A 110 -40.16 21.09 93.31
C VAL A 110 -41.31 20.43 94.03
N ARG A 111 -41.48 20.76 95.31
CA ARG A 111 -42.55 20.29 96.19
C ARG A 111 -43.20 21.48 96.90
N GLY A 112 -44.53 21.49 96.96
CA GLY A 112 -45.27 22.44 97.81
C GLY A 112 -45.32 21.99 99.26
N CYS A 113 -45.08 22.89 100.20
CA CYS A 113 -45.27 22.68 101.63
C CYS A 113 -46.59 23.31 102.09
N PHE A 114 -47.45 22.51 102.71
CA PHE A 114 -48.79 22.94 103.16
C PHE A 114 -48.82 23.03 104.69
N ASP A 115 -49.63 23.94 105.24
CA ASP A 115 -49.89 24.01 106.68
C ASP A 115 -50.87 22.90 107.14
N SER A 116 -51.14 22.83 108.45
CA SER A 116 -52.04 21.84 109.05
C SER A 116 -53.49 21.92 108.55
N ASN A 117 -53.87 23.02 107.89
CA ASN A 117 -55.19 23.22 107.29
C ASN A 117 -55.19 22.96 105.77
N GLY A 118 -54.08 22.48 105.22
CA GLY A 118 -53.94 22.17 103.79
C GLY A 118 -53.68 23.39 102.89
N VAL A 119 -53.33 24.54 103.44
CA VAL A 119 -53.02 25.76 102.67
C VAL A 119 -51.53 25.78 102.32
N LEU A 120 -51.21 25.97 101.03
CA LEU A 120 -49.83 26.06 100.56
C LEU A 120 -49.12 27.27 101.20
N ARG A 121 -47.96 27.05 101.83
CA ARG A 121 -47.17 28.09 102.52
C ARG A 121 -45.90 28.49 101.77
N CYS A 122 -45.19 27.51 101.22
CA CYS A 122 -43.91 27.72 100.54
C CYS A 122 -43.63 26.57 99.57
N PHE A 123 -42.64 26.77 98.71
CA PHE A 123 -42.10 25.72 97.84
C PHE A 123 -40.70 25.33 98.29
N GLU A 124 -40.39 24.04 98.23
CA GLU A 124 -39.06 23.49 98.38
C GLU A 124 -38.60 22.93 97.05
N GLY A 125 -37.44 23.36 96.60
CA GLY A 125 -36.80 22.89 95.38
C GLY A 125 -35.49 22.16 95.70
N PHE A 126 -35.31 21.00 95.08
CA PHE A 126 -34.02 20.32 94.95
C PHE A 126 -33.52 20.53 93.52
N ILE A 127 -32.26 20.93 93.38
CA ILE A 127 -31.67 21.35 92.12
C ILE A 127 -30.41 20.55 91.86
N GLU A 128 -30.37 19.90 90.71
CA GLU A 128 -29.20 19.16 90.22
C GLU A 128 -28.64 19.85 88.97
N ASP A 129 -27.32 20.10 88.94
CA ASP A 129 -26.63 20.63 87.76
C ASP A 129 -26.33 19.48 86.77
N ILE A 130 -27.02 19.50 85.62
CA ILE A 130 -26.88 18.50 84.55
C ILE A 130 -26.08 19.03 83.36
N SER A 131 -25.43 20.20 83.47
CA SER A 131 -24.71 20.84 82.37
C SER A 131 -23.60 19.95 81.80
N ARG A 132 -22.90 19.20 82.65
CA ARG A 132 -21.84 18.26 82.21
C ARG A 132 -22.41 17.11 81.39
N GLN A 133 -23.58 16.58 81.77
CA GLN A 133 -24.22 15.48 81.06
C GLN A 133 -24.69 15.92 79.67
N LYS A 134 -25.31 17.11 79.56
CA LYS A 134 -25.75 17.67 78.27
C LYS A 134 -24.60 17.91 77.30
N LYS A 135 -23.48 18.46 77.79
CA LYS A 135 -22.27 18.64 76.96
C LYS A 135 -21.71 17.32 76.43
N ILE A 136 -21.80 16.22 77.19
CA ILE A 136 -21.35 14.90 76.75
C ILE A 136 -22.30 14.32 75.68
N GLU A 137 -23.62 14.46 75.86
CA GLU A 137 -24.62 14.04 74.87
C GLU A 137 -24.45 14.77 73.53
N GLU A 138 -24.29 16.09 73.57
CA GLU A 138 -24.05 16.93 72.38
C GLU A 138 -22.73 16.57 71.69
N ALA A 139 -21.63 16.44 72.45
CA ALA A 139 -20.34 16.04 71.89
C ALA A 139 -20.37 14.63 71.26
N LEU A 140 -21.16 13.70 71.84
CA LEU A 140 -21.34 12.36 71.27
C LEU A 140 -22.13 12.41 69.96
N GLN A 141 -23.19 13.23 69.90
CA GLN A 141 -23.96 13.41 68.68
C GLN A 141 -23.13 14.07 67.57
N GLU A 142 -22.40 15.14 67.89
CA GLU A 142 -21.51 15.82 66.96
C GLU A 142 -20.42 14.88 66.43
N SER A 143 -19.81 14.07 67.31
CA SER A 143 -18.83 13.05 66.92
C SER A 143 -19.43 11.98 66.00
N ALA A 144 -20.66 11.53 66.26
CA ALA A 144 -21.36 10.57 65.42
C ALA A 144 -21.73 11.12 64.03
N GLU A 145 -22.16 12.38 63.96
CA GLU A 145 -22.45 13.09 62.71
C GLU A 145 -21.17 13.32 61.91
N ASN A 146 -20.08 13.73 62.57
CA ASN A 146 -18.76 13.87 61.96
C ASN A 146 -18.25 12.53 61.39
N TYR A 147 -18.38 11.43 62.14
CA TYR A 147 -17.99 10.10 61.67
C TYR A 147 -18.77 9.68 60.42
N ARG A 148 -20.10 9.86 60.41
CA ARG A 148 -20.94 9.55 59.24
C ARG A 148 -20.56 10.39 58.04
N SER A 149 -20.32 11.69 58.24
CA SER A 149 -19.91 12.59 57.17
C SER A 149 -18.55 12.18 56.57
N VAL A 150 -17.57 11.84 57.41
CA VAL A 150 -16.26 11.35 56.94
C VAL A 150 -16.41 10.05 56.17
N PHE A 151 -17.19 9.10 56.67
CA PHE A 151 -17.43 7.81 56.02
C PHE A 151 -18.08 7.94 54.65
N GLU A 152 -19.11 8.78 54.52
CA GLU A 152 -19.81 9.03 53.25
C GLU A 152 -18.95 9.79 52.24
N ASN A 153 -18.17 10.76 52.71
CA ASN A 153 -17.30 11.58 51.86
C ASN A 153 -15.92 10.96 51.59
N THR A 154 -15.71 9.69 51.97
CA THR A 154 -14.50 8.98 51.54
C THR A 154 -14.47 8.86 50.01
N GLY A 155 -13.34 9.20 49.40
CA GLY A 155 -13.17 9.13 47.93
C GLY A 155 -13.18 7.71 47.35
N THR A 156 -13.22 6.70 48.20
CA THR A 156 -13.20 5.27 47.87
C THR A 156 -14.47 4.57 48.35
N ALA A 157 -14.83 3.46 47.71
CA ALA A 157 -15.96 2.64 48.15
C ALA A 157 -15.60 1.97 49.48
N THR A 158 -16.32 2.27 50.55
CA THR A 158 -15.98 1.81 51.90
C THR A 158 -17.16 1.13 52.58
N ILE A 159 -16.89 0.00 53.23
CA ILE A 159 -17.88 -0.79 53.96
C ILE A 159 -17.36 -1.23 55.32
N ILE A 160 -18.28 -1.42 56.27
CA ILE A 160 -18.03 -2.09 57.54
C ILE A 160 -18.63 -3.49 57.48
N ILE A 161 -17.82 -4.46 57.86
CA ILE A 161 -18.13 -5.89 57.74
C ILE A 161 -18.14 -6.52 59.12
N GLU A 162 -19.22 -7.22 59.44
CA GLU A 162 -19.36 -7.98 60.67
C GLU A 162 -18.65 -9.33 60.62
N ASN A 163 -18.53 -9.97 61.78
CA ASN A 163 -17.89 -11.29 61.91
C ASN A 163 -18.53 -12.34 60.97
N ASP A 164 -19.86 -12.31 60.82
CA ASP A 164 -20.63 -13.25 60.01
C ASP A 164 -20.61 -12.96 58.49
N THR A 165 -19.76 -12.05 58.03
CA THR A 165 -19.63 -11.56 56.64
C THR A 165 -20.73 -10.61 56.15
N THR A 166 -21.65 -10.22 57.02
CA THR A 166 -22.70 -9.24 56.68
C THR A 166 -22.10 -7.84 56.62
N VAL A 167 -22.53 -7.03 55.65
CA VAL A 167 -22.16 -5.62 55.55
C VAL A 167 -23.09 -4.81 56.45
N SER A 168 -22.56 -4.17 57.50
CA SER A 168 -23.37 -3.36 58.43
C SER A 168 -23.54 -1.92 57.99
N LEU A 169 -22.51 -1.34 57.37
CA LEU A 169 -22.53 0.03 56.84
C LEU A 169 -21.86 0.08 55.48
N ALA A 170 -22.44 0.86 54.56
CA ALA A 170 -21.88 1.10 53.23
C ALA A 170 -22.06 2.56 52.80
N ASN A 171 -21.01 3.14 52.23
CA ASN A 171 -21.07 4.51 51.71
C ASN A 171 -21.64 4.58 50.28
N GLU A 172 -21.96 5.79 49.81
CA GLU A 172 -22.46 6.02 48.45
C GLU A 172 -21.50 5.55 47.34
N ARG A 173 -20.19 5.58 47.58
CA ARG A 173 -19.22 5.08 46.59
C ARG A 173 -19.32 3.57 46.41
N PHE A 174 -19.63 2.82 47.47
CA PHE A 174 -19.82 1.37 47.40
C PHE A 174 -21.13 0.97 46.72
N THR A 175 -22.21 1.72 46.94
CA THR A 175 -23.47 1.52 46.20
C THR A 175 -23.25 1.76 44.71
N ALA A 176 -22.51 2.81 44.34
CA ALA A 176 -22.16 3.09 42.95
C ALA A 176 -21.24 2.01 42.34
N LEU A 177 -20.29 1.47 43.10
CA LEU A 177 -19.38 0.42 42.63
C LEU A 177 -20.13 -0.90 42.34
N THR A 178 -21.06 -1.28 43.21
CA THR A 178 -21.72 -2.60 43.19
C THR A 178 -23.10 -2.60 42.53
N GLY A 179 -23.74 -1.44 42.39
CA GLY A 179 -25.10 -1.29 41.85
C GLY A 179 -26.22 -1.70 42.81
N TYR A 180 -25.91 -2.09 44.05
CA TYR A 180 -26.91 -2.37 45.08
C TYR A 180 -27.29 -1.08 45.82
N SER A 181 -28.56 -0.95 46.21
CA SER A 181 -29.00 0.17 47.06
C SER A 181 -28.51 -0.02 48.50
N LYS A 182 -28.44 1.06 49.28
CA LYS A 182 -28.04 0.98 50.69
C LYS A 182 -28.95 0.04 51.50
N GLU A 183 -30.25 0.03 51.21
CA GLU A 183 -31.24 -0.86 51.82
C GLU A 183 -31.07 -2.34 51.44
N ASP A 184 -30.50 -2.64 50.27
CA ASP A 184 -30.17 -4.00 49.84
C ASP A 184 -28.88 -4.50 50.52
N ILE A 185 -28.01 -3.59 50.94
CA ILE A 185 -26.67 -3.88 51.46
C ILE A 185 -26.69 -4.01 52.98
N GLU A 186 -27.10 -2.95 53.68
CA GLU A 186 -26.92 -2.82 55.13
C GLU A 186 -27.77 -3.84 55.90
N GLY A 187 -27.10 -4.72 56.64
CA GLY A 187 -27.72 -5.79 57.43
C GLY A 187 -28.28 -6.97 56.63
N LYS A 188 -28.17 -6.97 55.29
CA LYS A 188 -28.76 -8.01 54.42
C LYS A 188 -27.72 -8.67 53.51
N LEU A 189 -26.80 -7.91 52.94
CA LEU A 189 -25.85 -8.42 51.96
C LEU A 189 -24.65 -9.06 52.67
N ARG A 190 -24.29 -10.27 52.24
CA ARG A 190 -23.02 -10.90 52.55
C ARG A 190 -22.03 -10.67 51.42
N TRP A 191 -20.90 -10.03 51.72
CA TRP A 191 -19.89 -9.66 50.71
C TRP A 191 -19.34 -10.81 49.84
N PRO A 192 -19.29 -12.10 50.26
CA PRO A 192 -18.78 -13.17 49.41
C PRO A 192 -19.54 -13.35 48.09
N VAL A 193 -20.81 -12.92 48.04
CA VAL A 193 -21.65 -12.96 46.82
C VAL A 193 -21.10 -12.06 45.72
N LEU A 194 -20.43 -10.97 46.09
CA LEU A 194 -19.82 -10.01 45.18
C LEU A 194 -18.53 -10.54 44.53
N ILE A 195 -17.97 -11.65 45.00
CA ILE A 195 -16.71 -12.19 44.45
C ILE A 195 -17.03 -13.12 43.28
N ALA A 196 -16.48 -12.79 42.11
CA ALA A 196 -16.73 -13.53 40.88
C ALA A 196 -16.04 -14.91 40.86
N ASN A 197 -14.77 -14.96 41.27
CA ASN A 197 -13.93 -16.15 41.23
C ASN A 197 -14.07 -16.99 42.51
N SER A 198 -14.29 -18.31 42.38
CA SER A 198 -14.42 -19.23 43.51
C SER A 198 -13.12 -19.36 44.33
N ALA A 199 -11.95 -19.31 43.68
CA ALA A 199 -10.66 -19.37 44.38
C ALA A 199 -10.43 -18.11 45.25
N ASP A 200 -10.75 -16.93 44.71
CA ASP A 200 -10.69 -15.67 45.47
C ASP A 200 -11.67 -15.67 46.63
N ARG A 201 -12.88 -16.20 46.43
CA ARG A 201 -13.89 -16.28 47.48
C ARG A 201 -13.41 -17.10 48.67
N THR A 202 -12.85 -18.28 48.43
CA THR A 202 -12.31 -19.16 49.48
C THR A 202 -11.15 -18.50 50.22
N ARG A 203 -10.21 -17.91 49.46
CA ARG A 203 -9.04 -17.20 50.01
C ARG A 203 -9.46 -16.01 50.88
N MET A 204 -10.40 -15.19 50.41
CA MET A 204 -10.87 -14.02 51.14
C MET A 204 -11.67 -14.38 52.39
N LEU A 205 -12.46 -15.45 52.35
CA LEU A 205 -13.15 -15.98 53.54
C LEU A 205 -12.14 -16.44 54.61
N HIS A 206 -11.08 -17.12 54.18
CA HIS A 206 -9.99 -17.51 55.08
C HIS A 206 -9.32 -16.28 55.71
N TYR A 207 -8.96 -15.26 54.91
CA TYR A 207 -8.39 -14.02 55.44
C TYR A 207 -9.32 -13.28 56.41
N HIS A 208 -10.63 -13.23 56.12
CA HIS A 208 -11.62 -12.63 56.99
C HIS A 208 -11.68 -13.34 58.35
N ALA A 209 -11.74 -14.68 58.36
CA ALA A 209 -11.77 -15.45 59.60
C ALA A 209 -10.46 -15.33 60.39
N ALA A 210 -9.32 -15.47 59.71
CA ALA A 210 -8.02 -15.52 60.36
C ALA A 210 -7.63 -14.16 60.99
N ARG A 211 -8.04 -13.01 60.43
CA ARG A 211 -7.67 -11.67 60.96
C ARG A 211 -8.21 -11.37 62.35
N ARG A 212 -9.26 -12.09 62.76
CA ARG A 212 -9.84 -11.98 64.09
C ARG A 212 -9.11 -12.82 65.14
N ILE A 213 -8.22 -13.72 64.69
CA ILE A 213 -7.47 -14.64 65.54
C ILE A 213 -5.98 -14.24 65.57
N CYS A 214 -5.40 -13.96 64.41
CA CYS A 214 -3.98 -13.59 64.26
C CYS A 214 -3.83 -12.51 63.16
N PRO A 215 -3.89 -11.21 63.51
CA PRO A 215 -3.90 -10.13 62.53
C PRO A 215 -2.56 -9.92 61.82
N ASP A 216 -1.43 -10.24 62.45
CA ASP A 216 -0.09 -9.87 61.97
C ASP A 216 0.36 -10.64 60.71
N ASP A 217 -0.19 -11.84 60.47
CA ASP A 217 0.26 -12.75 59.39
C ASP A 217 -0.64 -12.72 58.13
N ILE A 218 -1.61 -11.83 58.04
CA ILE A 218 -2.63 -11.87 56.98
C ILE A 218 -2.55 -10.64 56.08
N PRO A 219 -2.55 -10.83 54.74
CA PRO A 219 -2.62 -9.72 53.80
C PRO A 219 -3.80 -8.78 54.09
N ILE A 220 -3.47 -7.51 54.33
CA ILE A 220 -4.43 -6.41 54.47
C ILE A 220 -4.79 -5.79 53.11
N GLU A 221 -3.93 -5.96 52.11
CA GLU A 221 -4.12 -5.41 50.75
C GLU A 221 -4.00 -6.52 49.71
N TYR A 222 -4.98 -6.62 48.80
CA TYR A 222 -4.95 -7.54 47.65
C TYR A 222 -6.01 -7.20 46.62
N GLU A 223 -5.88 -7.81 45.43
CA GLU A 223 -6.80 -7.63 44.32
C GLU A 223 -7.74 -8.84 44.17
N PHE A 224 -8.97 -8.58 43.72
CA PHE A 224 -9.93 -9.60 43.32
C PHE A 224 -10.88 -9.07 42.24
N THR A 225 -11.63 -9.98 41.60
CA THR A 225 -12.66 -9.59 40.63
C THR A 225 -14.03 -9.54 41.31
N LEU A 226 -14.62 -8.35 41.33
CA LEU A 226 -15.96 -8.08 41.83
C LEU A 226 -17.00 -8.29 40.71
N ARG A 227 -18.15 -8.85 41.06
CA ARG A 227 -19.32 -8.96 40.19
C ARG A 227 -20.44 -8.09 40.75
N ASP A 228 -20.86 -7.10 39.97
CA ASP A 228 -21.92 -6.17 40.34
C ASP A 228 -23.34 -6.80 40.26
N LYS A 229 -24.37 -6.05 40.64
CA LYS A 229 -25.79 -6.49 40.58
C LYS A 229 -26.26 -6.88 39.17
N ASN A 230 -25.67 -6.27 38.14
CA ASN A 230 -26.01 -6.50 36.74
C ASN A 230 -25.16 -7.62 36.10
N GLY A 231 -24.20 -8.18 36.86
CA GLY A 231 -23.31 -9.25 36.41
C GLY A 231 -22.01 -8.76 35.75
N ASN A 232 -21.73 -7.46 35.71
CA ASN A 232 -20.47 -6.96 35.16
C ASN A 232 -19.30 -7.28 36.09
N LEU A 233 -18.15 -7.59 35.50
CA LEU A 233 -16.92 -7.87 36.21
C LEU A 233 -16.07 -6.60 36.32
N LYS A 234 -15.58 -6.31 37.52
CA LYS A 234 -14.67 -5.19 37.81
C LYS A 234 -13.46 -5.72 38.56
N ASP A 235 -12.27 -5.29 38.17
CA ASP A 235 -11.06 -5.54 38.95
C ASP A 235 -10.97 -4.53 40.09
N VAL A 236 -10.88 -5.02 41.32
CA VAL A 236 -10.90 -4.18 42.51
C VAL A 236 -9.65 -4.42 43.35
N PHE A 237 -8.99 -3.33 43.74
CA PHE A 237 -8.00 -3.32 44.80
C PHE A 237 -8.72 -3.14 46.14
N LEU A 238 -8.48 -4.05 47.07
CA LEU A 238 -9.11 -4.09 48.37
C LEU A 238 -8.06 -3.86 49.45
N ARG A 239 -8.36 -2.96 50.39
CA ARG A 239 -7.67 -2.84 51.67
C ARG A 239 -8.65 -3.14 52.80
N VAL A 240 -8.32 -4.07 53.69
CA VAL A 240 -9.17 -4.44 54.83
C VAL A 240 -8.38 -4.43 56.12
N ASP A 241 -8.93 -3.81 57.15
CA ASP A 241 -8.34 -3.77 58.49
C ASP A 241 -9.41 -3.94 59.58
N MET A 242 -8.99 -4.32 60.79
CA MET A 242 -9.87 -4.45 61.96
C MET A 242 -10.18 -3.08 62.57
N ILE A 243 -11.43 -2.85 62.98
CA ILE A 243 -11.76 -1.67 63.79
C ILE A 243 -11.34 -1.95 65.23
N SER A 244 -10.39 -1.17 65.74
CA SER A 244 -9.85 -1.27 67.10
C SER A 244 -10.95 -1.38 68.15
N GLY A 245 -10.89 -2.43 68.98
CA GLY A 245 -11.85 -2.68 70.06
C GLY A 245 -13.16 -3.35 69.63
N SER A 246 -13.30 -3.77 68.37
CA SER A 246 -14.48 -4.48 67.86
C SER A 246 -14.14 -5.79 67.11
N GLN A 247 -15.15 -6.57 66.76
CA GLN A 247 -15.03 -7.75 65.88
C GLN A 247 -15.34 -7.42 64.40
N SER A 248 -15.53 -6.15 64.08
CA SER A 248 -15.90 -5.66 62.77
C SER A 248 -14.65 -5.15 62.04
N SER A 249 -14.67 -5.23 60.71
CA SER A 249 -13.56 -4.82 59.85
C SER A 249 -14.01 -3.76 58.86
N VAL A 250 -13.16 -2.77 58.57
CA VAL A 250 -13.40 -1.80 57.49
C VAL A 250 -12.71 -2.29 56.24
N ALA A 251 -13.44 -2.28 55.12
CA ALA A 251 -12.90 -2.58 53.81
C ALA A 251 -13.06 -1.37 52.89
N SER A 252 -11.97 -0.96 52.25
CA SER A 252 -11.94 0.05 51.20
C SER A 252 -11.64 -0.60 49.85
N LEU A 253 -12.45 -0.28 48.85
CA LEU A 253 -12.45 -0.85 47.51
C LEU A 253 -12.15 0.27 46.51
N LEU A 254 -11.19 0.02 45.61
CA LEU A 254 -10.85 0.91 44.51
C LEU A 254 -10.99 0.14 43.19
N ASP A 255 -11.78 0.67 42.25
CA ASP A 255 -11.90 0.13 40.90
C ASP A 255 -10.60 0.41 40.12
N ILE A 256 -9.88 -0.65 39.77
CA ILE A 256 -8.63 -0.61 39.01
C ILE A 256 -8.79 -1.18 37.60
N THR A 257 -10.03 -1.42 37.16
CA THR A 257 -10.32 -2.04 35.85
C THR A 257 -9.75 -1.22 34.70
N SER A 258 -9.93 0.11 34.72
CA SER A 258 -9.39 1.01 33.71
C SER A 258 -7.85 0.98 33.67
N LEU A 259 -7.20 1.02 34.83
CA LEU A 259 -5.75 0.97 34.97
C LEU A 259 -5.17 -0.35 34.45
N LYS A 260 -5.79 -1.49 34.81
CA LYS A 260 -5.38 -2.81 34.31
C LYS A 260 -5.58 -2.95 32.81
N ASN A 261 -6.67 -2.44 32.26
CA ASN A 261 -6.91 -2.44 30.82
C ASN A 261 -5.87 -1.62 30.06
N VAL A 262 -5.52 -0.42 30.55
CA VAL A 262 -4.45 0.41 29.98
C VAL A 262 -3.12 -0.32 30.05
N ARG A 263 -2.76 -0.90 31.20
CA ARG A 263 -1.51 -1.64 31.36
C ARG A 263 -1.41 -2.88 30.48
N ARG A 264 -2.52 -3.61 30.31
CA ARG A 264 -2.61 -4.76 29.38
C ARG A 264 -2.46 -4.29 27.94
N SER A 265 -3.21 -3.28 27.52
CA SER A 265 -3.12 -2.69 26.18
C SER A 265 -1.72 -2.16 25.87
N PHE A 266 -1.05 -1.56 26.86
CA PHE A 266 0.34 -1.11 26.72
C PHE A 266 1.28 -2.30 26.52
N ARG A 267 1.21 -3.34 27.36
CA ARG A 267 2.02 -4.55 27.21
C ARG A 267 1.78 -5.29 25.89
N GLU A 268 0.54 -5.35 25.44
CA GLU A 268 0.19 -5.93 24.14
C GLU A 268 0.76 -5.11 22.98
N SER A 269 0.70 -3.78 23.09
CA SER A 269 1.29 -2.87 22.10
C SER A 269 2.82 -2.99 22.08
N GLU A 270 3.46 -3.01 23.26
CA GLU A 270 4.91 -3.21 23.43
C GLU A 270 5.35 -4.56 22.86
N SER A 271 4.65 -5.65 23.21
CA SER A 271 4.94 -6.99 22.68
C SER A 271 4.77 -7.04 21.16
N ARG A 272 3.75 -6.36 20.62
CA ARG A 272 3.52 -6.26 19.17
C ARG A 272 4.64 -5.50 18.48
N LEU A 273 5.04 -4.34 19.01
CA LEU A 273 6.16 -3.56 18.47
C LEU A 273 7.48 -4.33 18.56
N HIS A 274 7.74 -5.01 19.68
CA HIS A 274 8.89 -5.89 19.84
C HIS A 274 8.89 -7.02 18.81
N GLY A 275 7.74 -7.67 18.58
CA GLY A 275 7.60 -8.70 17.55
C GLY A 275 7.87 -8.18 16.14
N ILE A 276 7.42 -6.96 15.80
CA ILE A 276 7.73 -6.30 14.52
C ILE A 276 9.24 -6.03 14.41
N LEU A 277 9.86 -5.51 15.47
CA LEU A 277 11.30 -5.22 15.50
C LEU A 277 12.16 -6.48 15.37
N GLU A 278 11.72 -7.61 15.94
CA GLU A 278 12.40 -8.91 15.82
C GLU A 278 12.20 -9.57 14.45
N ALA A 279 11.00 -9.46 13.87
CA ALA A 279 10.72 -10.03 12.55
C ALA A 279 11.26 -9.18 11.39
N PHE A 280 11.64 -7.92 11.64
CA PHE A 280 12.14 -7.02 10.60
C PHE A 280 13.50 -7.46 10.09
N ASP A 281 13.53 -7.84 8.80
CA ASP A 281 14.72 -8.34 8.12
C ASP A 281 15.66 -7.23 7.62
N GLY A 282 15.89 -6.20 8.43
CA GLY A 282 16.80 -5.09 8.14
C GLY A 282 17.42 -4.51 9.40
N TYR A 283 18.15 -3.41 9.27
CA TYR A 283 18.79 -2.75 10.41
C TYR A 283 17.96 -1.56 10.87
N ILE A 284 17.76 -1.43 12.18
CA ILE A 284 17.09 -0.27 12.77
C ILE A 284 17.97 0.25 13.88
N TYR A 285 18.22 1.56 13.89
CA TYR A 285 18.84 2.22 15.01
C TYR A 285 18.20 3.57 15.30
N ILE A 286 18.37 4.03 16.53
CA ILE A 286 18.01 5.39 16.97
C ILE A 286 19.27 6.05 17.48
N CYS A 287 19.50 7.30 17.09
CA CYS A 287 20.59 8.11 17.63
C CYS A 287 20.11 9.49 18.10
N SER A 288 20.84 10.08 19.05
CA SER A 288 20.64 11.47 19.49
C SER A 288 21.14 12.48 18.45
N GLU A 289 20.88 13.77 18.71
CA GLU A 289 21.42 14.89 17.92
C GLU A 289 22.95 14.92 17.88
N ASP A 290 23.61 14.48 18.97
CA ASP A 290 25.07 14.30 19.05
C ASP A 290 25.58 12.99 18.42
N TYR A 291 24.73 12.34 17.61
CA TYR A 291 25.03 11.09 16.89
C TYR A 291 25.28 9.87 17.79
N GLN A 292 24.93 9.92 19.08
CA GLN A 292 25.10 8.78 19.99
C GLN A 292 23.99 7.75 19.78
N LEU A 293 24.34 6.47 19.65
CA LEU A 293 23.38 5.39 19.45
C LEU A 293 22.60 5.11 20.74
N VAL A 294 21.28 5.31 20.70
CA VAL A 294 20.35 5.06 21.82
C VAL A 294 19.74 3.66 21.73
N PHE A 295 19.47 3.20 20.49
CA PHE A 295 18.84 1.91 20.25
C PHE A 295 19.40 1.27 18.99
N MET A 296 19.46 -0.06 18.97
CA MET A 296 19.71 -0.89 17.79
C MET A 296 18.85 -2.16 17.89
N ASN A 297 18.23 -2.56 16.77
CA ASN A 297 17.55 -3.85 16.73
C ASN A 297 18.55 -5.01 16.78
N ARG A 298 18.05 -6.22 17.05
CA ARG A 298 18.85 -7.43 17.20
C ARG A 298 19.76 -7.69 16.00
N LYS A 299 19.22 -7.62 14.78
CA LYS A 299 19.96 -7.87 13.53
C LYS A 299 21.18 -6.94 13.39
N LEU A 300 21.03 -5.66 13.70
CA LEU A 300 22.14 -4.71 13.66
C LEU A 300 23.18 -4.99 14.75
N LYS A 301 22.74 -5.35 15.97
CA LYS A 301 23.66 -5.73 17.07
C LYS A 301 24.50 -6.95 16.71
N GLU A 302 23.89 -7.96 16.10
CA GLU A 302 24.57 -9.20 15.68
C GLU A 302 25.56 -8.97 14.53
N SER A 303 25.31 -7.99 13.65
CA SER A 303 26.23 -7.65 12.55
C SER A 303 27.48 -6.87 12.99
N LEU A 304 27.51 -6.33 14.21
CA LEU A 304 28.59 -5.47 14.69
C LEU A 304 29.54 -6.23 15.61
N VAL A 305 30.85 -5.98 15.48
CA VAL A 305 31.89 -6.59 16.34
C VAL A 305 31.75 -6.10 17.79
N PRO A 306 31.91 -6.95 18.83
CA PRO A 306 31.73 -6.51 20.22
C PRO A 306 32.88 -5.60 20.69
N ALA A 307 32.68 -4.27 20.75
CA ALA A 307 33.52 -3.31 21.51
C ALA A 307 32.97 -1.87 21.55
N VAL A 308 33.29 -1.18 22.66
CA VAL A 308 33.13 0.23 23.13
C VAL A 308 31.79 0.95 22.83
N THR A 309 31.03 1.14 23.91
CA THR A 309 29.65 1.64 23.99
C THR A 309 29.43 3.14 23.73
N THR A 310 30.45 3.90 23.32
CA THR A 310 30.38 5.38 23.22
C THR A 310 30.76 5.96 21.87
N GLU A 311 30.86 5.13 20.83
CA GLU A 311 31.15 5.62 19.47
C GLU A 311 29.90 6.23 18.82
N PRO A 312 30.04 7.36 18.11
CA PRO A 312 28.94 7.94 17.35
C PRO A 312 28.54 7.04 16.18
N CYS A 313 27.31 7.17 15.71
CA CYS A 313 26.71 6.26 14.74
C CYS A 313 27.52 6.10 13.45
N TYR A 314 28.15 7.18 12.95
CA TYR A 314 28.93 7.15 11.70
C TYR A 314 30.23 6.34 11.84
N LYS A 315 30.87 6.37 13.02
CA LYS A 315 32.06 5.58 13.31
C LYS A 315 31.69 4.12 13.56
N ARG A 316 30.68 3.92 14.42
CA ARG A 316 30.30 2.57 14.84
C ARG A 316 29.72 1.72 13.71
N LEU A 317 28.88 2.31 12.86
CA LEU A 317 28.15 1.58 11.81
C LEU A 317 28.92 1.50 10.49
N TYR A 318 29.67 2.54 10.15
CA TYR A 318 30.28 2.70 8.82
C TYR A 318 31.80 2.94 8.86
N ASN A 319 32.41 2.90 10.05
CA ASN A 319 33.83 3.16 10.27
C ASN A 319 34.33 4.52 9.71
N LEU A 320 33.47 5.53 9.71
CA LEU A 320 33.81 6.88 9.24
C LEU A 320 34.34 7.76 10.38
N ASP A 321 35.19 8.73 10.06
CA ASP A 321 35.68 9.74 11.02
C ASP A 321 34.82 11.02 11.05
N GLN A 322 33.87 11.15 10.12
CA GLN A 322 32.94 12.28 10.01
C GLN A 322 31.50 11.78 9.78
N PRO A 323 30.48 12.61 10.10
CA PRO A 323 29.08 12.27 9.83
C PRO A 323 28.83 11.90 8.37
N CYS A 324 27.98 10.89 8.14
CA CYS A 324 27.74 10.37 6.80
C CYS A 324 27.13 11.43 5.87
N GLU A 325 27.75 11.65 4.70
CA GLU A 325 27.26 12.63 3.72
C GLU A 325 25.84 12.31 3.20
N TRP A 326 25.51 11.03 3.10
CA TRP A 326 24.23 10.56 2.57
C TRP A 326 23.06 10.65 3.57
N CYS A 327 23.35 10.76 4.87
CA CYS A 327 22.35 10.62 5.94
C CYS A 327 21.56 11.91 6.20
N ASP A 328 22.07 13.07 5.78
CA ASP A 328 21.50 14.42 5.98
C ASP A 328 20.82 14.62 7.34
N GLY A 329 21.58 14.38 8.42
CA GLY A 329 21.06 14.46 9.79
C GLY A 329 20.41 15.79 10.13
N LYS A 330 20.93 16.90 9.58
CA LYS A 330 20.41 18.26 9.80
C LYS A 330 18.97 18.40 9.33
N LYS A 331 18.61 17.85 8.17
CA LYS A 331 17.22 17.86 7.70
C LYS A 331 16.31 17.04 8.60
N VAL A 332 16.81 15.91 9.11
CA VAL A 332 16.01 15.03 9.97
C VAL A 332 15.72 15.67 11.33
N PHE A 333 16.72 16.26 11.97
CA PHE A 333 16.52 17.03 13.21
C PHE A 333 15.73 18.33 12.99
N GLY A 334 15.67 18.85 11.75
CA GLY A 334 14.76 19.91 11.32
C GLY A 334 13.31 19.46 11.07
N GLY A 335 12.96 18.18 11.29
CA GLY A 335 11.60 17.64 11.16
C GLY A 335 11.28 16.92 9.85
N ALA A 336 12.22 16.78 8.93
CA ALA A 336 11.99 16.10 7.65
C ALA A 336 12.28 14.60 7.72
N THR A 337 11.54 13.79 6.96
CA THR A 337 11.93 12.40 6.70
C THR A 337 12.80 12.34 5.46
N VAL A 338 14.02 11.82 5.59
CA VAL A 338 14.99 11.70 4.50
C VAL A 338 15.09 10.24 4.08
N LYS A 339 15.00 10.01 2.76
CA LYS A 339 15.16 8.69 2.12
C LYS A 339 16.39 8.74 1.24
N PHE A 340 17.27 7.76 1.36
CA PHE A 340 18.52 7.74 0.61
C PHE A 340 18.98 6.31 0.33
N GLU A 341 19.70 6.15 -0.77
CA GLU A 341 20.46 4.94 -1.09
C GLU A 341 21.94 5.22 -0.91
N PHE A 342 22.68 4.28 -0.34
CA PHE A 342 24.11 4.43 -0.15
C PHE A 342 24.83 3.10 -0.33
N ASN A 343 26.09 3.17 -0.75
CA ASN A 343 27.00 2.04 -0.74
C ASN A 343 27.69 2.02 0.61
N ASN A 344 27.54 0.94 1.36
CA ASN A 344 28.16 0.82 2.66
C ASN A 344 29.66 0.55 2.47
N PRO A 345 30.55 1.44 2.96
CA PRO A 345 31.99 1.29 2.76
C PRO A 345 32.59 0.06 3.47
N ASN A 346 31.89 -0.50 4.46
CA ASN A 346 32.38 -1.66 5.22
C ASN A 346 32.26 -2.98 4.45
N ASP A 347 31.18 -3.15 3.66
CA ASP A 347 30.88 -4.42 2.95
C ASP A 347 30.72 -4.26 1.43
N GLY A 348 30.75 -3.02 0.91
CA GLY A 348 30.57 -2.70 -0.50
C GLY A 348 29.13 -2.92 -1.01
N ARG A 349 28.16 -3.21 -0.14
CA ARG A 349 26.78 -3.48 -0.52
C ARG A 349 25.95 -2.21 -0.59
N TRP A 350 24.85 -2.27 -1.35
CA TRP A 350 23.93 -1.15 -1.48
C TRP A 350 22.76 -1.30 -0.53
N TYR A 351 22.46 -0.22 0.19
CA TYR A 351 21.40 -0.16 1.16
C TYR A 351 20.47 1.01 0.87
N TYR A 352 19.18 0.78 1.11
CA TYR A 352 18.16 1.82 1.14
C TYR A 352 17.84 2.12 2.59
N ALA A 353 17.85 3.41 2.95
CA ALA A 353 17.57 3.83 4.30
C ALA A 353 16.57 4.98 4.35
N VAL A 354 15.76 4.95 5.41
CA VAL A 354 14.80 6.00 5.76
C VAL A 354 15.15 6.49 7.15
N SER A 355 15.42 7.78 7.26
CA SER A 355 15.64 8.45 8.54
C SER A 355 14.51 9.41 8.83
N SER A 356 13.88 9.30 10.01
CA SER A 356 12.79 10.17 10.45
C SER A 356 13.04 10.70 11.87
N PRO A 357 12.51 11.88 12.21
CA PRO A 357 12.61 12.41 13.57
C PRO A 357 11.79 11.58 14.55
N VAL A 358 12.25 11.54 15.79
CA VAL A 358 11.50 11.03 16.94
C VAL A 358 11.20 12.22 17.85
N TYR A 359 9.92 12.40 18.16
CA TYR A 359 9.42 13.52 18.96
C TYR A 359 9.35 13.12 20.43
N GLU A 360 9.89 13.97 21.30
CA GLU A 360 9.70 13.91 22.74
C GLU A 360 8.43 14.68 23.16
N GLU A 361 8.20 14.73 24.47
CA GLU A 361 7.22 15.65 25.09
C GLU A 361 7.47 17.10 24.60
N GLU A 362 6.40 17.89 24.49
CA GLU A 362 6.42 19.26 23.94
C GLU A 362 6.80 19.38 22.44
N ASN A 363 6.74 18.28 21.68
CA ASN A 363 6.94 18.28 20.21
C ASN A 363 8.38 18.63 19.79
N ARG A 364 9.34 18.49 20.70
CA ARG A 364 10.78 18.70 20.45
C ARG A 364 11.39 17.47 19.80
N ILE A 365 12.23 17.66 18.79
CA ILE A 365 12.99 16.57 18.16
C ILE A 365 14.32 16.44 18.90
N SER A 366 14.57 15.28 19.51
CA SER A 366 15.83 14.99 20.22
C SER A 366 16.58 13.80 19.60
N GLN A 367 15.87 12.99 18.84
CA GLN A 367 16.34 11.72 18.34
C GLN A 367 15.95 11.53 16.88
N LYS A 368 16.74 10.70 16.20
CA LYS A 368 16.51 10.26 14.83
C LYS A 368 16.44 8.75 14.82
N GLN A 369 15.37 8.21 14.25
CA GLN A 369 15.30 6.78 13.93
C GLN A 369 15.67 6.57 12.47
N THR A 370 16.46 5.53 12.21
CA THR A 370 16.89 5.14 10.87
C THR A 370 16.62 3.66 10.65
N VAL A 371 15.91 3.35 9.57
CA VAL A 371 15.61 2.00 9.10
C VAL A 371 16.38 1.76 7.81
N ILE A 372 17.10 0.65 7.72
CA ILE A 372 17.98 0.27 6.61
C ILE A 372 17.59 -1.10 6.07
N ILE A 373 17.50 -1.23 4.76
CA ILE A 373 17.17 -2.46 4.04
C ILE A 373 18.27 -2.72 2.98
N ASP A 374 18.74 -3.97 2.87
CA ASP A 374 19.67 -4.38 1.81
C ASP A 374 18.94 -4.37 0.45
N ILE A 375 19.46 -3.60 -0.50
CA ILE A 375 18.96 -3.51 -1.87
C ILE A 375 20.02 -3.91 -2.89
N HIS A 376 21.11 -4.56 -2.45
CA HIS A 376 22.27 -4.87 -3.28
C HIS A 376 21.88 -5.68 -4.52
N GLU A 377 21.12 -6.77 -4.34
CA GLU A 377 20.66 -7.58 -5.48
C GLU A 377 19.78 -6.79 -6.45
N ARG A 378 18.90 -5.94 -5.92
CA ARG A 378 18.04 -5.10 -6.76
C ARG A 378 18.87 -4.15 -7.60
N ARG A 379 19.88 -3.50 -7.00
CA ARG A 379 20.72 -2.53 -7.68
C ARG A 379 21.61 -3.18 -8.74
N VAL A 380 22.19 -4.34 -8.44
CA VAL A 380 22.95 -5.14 -9.40
C VAL A 380 22.09 -5.53 -10.61
N LYS A 381 20.82 -5.90 -10.40
CA LYS A 381 19.89 -6.21 -11.49
C LYS A 381 19.53 -4.97 -12.32
N GLU A 382 19.29 -3.82 -11.68
CA GLU A 382 19.00 -2.55 -12.37
C GLU A 382 20.19 -2.09 -13.22
N ASP A 383 21.42 -2.16 -12.70
CA ASP A 383 22.64 -1.81 -13.43
C ASP A 383 22.85 -2.77 -14.62
N ALA A 384 22.69 -4.08 -14.43
CA ALA A 384 22.80 -5.06 -15.51
C ALA A 384 21.74 -4.86 -16.62
N LEU A 385 20.51 -4.50 -16.23
CA LEU A 385 19.45 -4.15 -17.20
C LEU A 385 19.80 -2.89 -17.98
N ARG A 386 20.30 -1.85 -17.30
CA ARG A 386 20.70 -0.59 -17.94
C ARG A 386 21.86 -0.78 -18.91
N GLU A 387 22.87 -1.57 -18.53
CA GLU A 387 23.96 -1.94 -19.44
C GLU A 387 23.44 -2.68 -20.67
N ARG A 388 22.50 -3.62 -20.48
CA ARG A 388 21.87 -4.35 -21.58
C ARG A 388 21.04 -3.43 -22.49
N GLU A 389 20.29 -2.49 -21.93
CA GLU A 389 19.53 -1.50 -22.70
C GLU A 389 20.46 -0.59 -23.51
N LEU A 390 21.55 -0.11 -22.91
CA LEU A 390 22.55 0.70 -23.61
C LEU A 390 23.23 -0.10 -24.73
N TYR A 391 23.54 -1.38 -24.49
CA TYR A 391 24.06 -2.28 -25.51
C TYR A 391 23.05 -2.46 -26.67
N LEU A 392 21.79 -2.78 -26.36
CA LEU A 392 20.73 -2.96 -27.35
C LEU A 392 20.40 -1.67 -28.12
N ALA A 393 20.52 -0.51 -27.47
CA ALA A 393 20.33 0.80 -28.11
C ALA A 393 21.48 1.11 -29.07
N ARG A 394 22.73 0.84 -28.68
CA ARG A 394 23.89 0.96 -29.59
C ARG A 394 23.79 -0.02 -30.76
N GLU A 395 23.37 -1.25 -30.51
CA GLU A 395 23.20 -2.26 -31.55
C GLU A 395 22.05 -1.89 -32.49
N ASN A 396 20.93 -1.37 -31.98
CA ASN A 396 19.86 -0.81 -32.81
C ASN A 396 20.35 0.37 -33.64
N LEU A 397 21.18 1.25 -33.08
CA LEU A 397 21.76 2.38 -33.81
C LEU A 397 22.69 1.88 -34.92
N ARG A 398 23.56 0.91 -34.63
CA ARG A 398 24.46 0.27 -35.58
C ARG A 398 23.69 -0.41 -36.72
N LEU A 399 22.65 -1.17 -36.39
CA LEU A 399 21.77 -1.82 -37.36
C LEU A 399 20.98 -0.78 -38.20
N ARG A 400 20.54 0.32 -37.61
CA ARG A 400 19.83 1.40 -38.31
C ARG A 400 20.75 2.25 -39.19
N GLU A 401 22.01 2.44 -38.79
CA GLU A 401 23.00 3.15 -39.61
C GLU A 401 23.43 2.32 -40.82
N ASN A 402 23.50 0.99 -40.70
CA ASN A 402 23.70 0.08 -41.85
C ASN A 402 22.54 0.10 -42.87
N ILE A 403 21.36 0.65 -42.50
CA ILE A 403 20.18 0.77 -43.37
C ILE A 403 20.13 2.13 -44.11
N ARG A 404 21.10 3.05 -43.91
CA ARG A 404 21.03 4.42 -44.45
C ARG A 404 21.29 4.59 -45.96
N ASP A 405 21.72 3.57 -46.69
CA ASP A 405 21.70 3.57 -48.17
C ASP A 405 20.35 3.03 -48.68
N ARG A 406 19.30 3.86 -48.66
CA ARG A 406 17.89 3.49 -48.90
C ARG A 406 17.55 2.82 -50.26
N TYR A 407 18.52 2.52 -51.11
CA TYR A 407 18.31 1.95 -52.45
C TYR A 407 19.14 0.71 -52.75
N LYS A 408 20.05 0.32 -51.85
CA LYS A 408 20.97 -0.81 -52.03
C LYS A 408 21.07 -1.62 -50.74
N PHE A 409 20.85 -2.92 -50.85
CA PHE A 409 21.10 -3.89 -49.78
C PHE A 409 22.25 -4.79 -50.25
N GLY A 410 23.49 -4.43 -49.89
CA GLY A 410 24.69 -5.04 -50.47
C GLY A 410 24.73 -4.87 -51.99
N ALA A 411 24.76 -5.99 -52.73
CA ALA A 411 24.71 -6.02 -54.20
C ALA A 411 23.28 -5.97 -54.79
N ILE A 412 22.23 -6.00 -53.96
CA ILE A 412 20.84 -6.03 -54.41
C ILE A 412 20.29 -4.60 -54.49
N VAL A 413 19.67 -4.26 -55.61
CA VAL A 413 19.09 -2.93 -55.88
C VAL A 413 17.57 -3.02 -55.89
N GLY A 414 16.92 -2.15 -55.10
CA GLY A 414 15.46 -2.06 -55.05
C GLY A 414 14.95 -1.28 -53.83
N LYS A 415 13.88 -0.51 -54.03
CA LYS A 415 13.18 0.30 -53.02
C LYS A 415 11.72 -0.11 -52.81
N SER A 416 11.15 -0.89 -53.73
CA SER A 416 9.74 -1.28 -53.71
C SER A 416 9.38 -1.99 -52.40
N LYS A 417 8.13 -1.86 -51.96
CA LYS A 417 7.62 -2.55 -50.76
C LYS A 417 7.83 -4.06 -50.81
N ALA A 418 7.74 -4.66 -52.01
CA ALA A 418 7.99 -6.08 -52.22
C ALA A 418 9.45 -6.44 -51.92
N MET A 419 10.41 -5.64 -52.38
CA MET A 419 11.83 -5.85 -52.08
C MET A 419 12.19 -5.58 -50.61
N GLN A 420 11.54 -4.61 -49.95
CA GLN A 420 11.75 -4.38 -48.51
C GLN A 420 11.39 -5.61 -47.66
N LYS A 421 10.31 -6.32 -48.02
CA LYS A 421 9.94 -7.60 -47.37
C LYS A 421 11.00 -8.68 -47.62
N VAL A 422 11.57 -8.73 -48.82
CA VAL A 422 12.67 -9.66 -49.15
C VAL A 422 13.90 -9.35 -48.30
N TYR A 423 14.28 -8.08 -48.11
CA TYR A 423 15.41 -7.69 -47.26
C TYR A 423 15.21 -8.10 -45.80
N GLU A 424 14.01 -7.93 -45.25
CA GLU A 424 13.68 -8.38 -43.90
C GLU A 424 13.83 -9.91 -43.75
N LEU A 425 13.38 -10.67 -44.75
CA LEU A 425 13.53 -12.13 -44.76
C LEU A 425 15.00 -12.55 -44.90
N ILE A 426 15.81 -11.83 -45.69
CA ILE A 426 17.26 -12.07 -45.80
C ILE A 426 17.94 -11.87 -44.44
N LEU A 427 17.64 -10.77 -43.74
CA LEU A 427 18.22 -10.50 -42.41
C LEU A 427 17.85 -11.58 -41.40
N ARG A 428 16.58 -12.01 -41.36
CA ARG A 428 16.12 -13.11 -40.49
C ARG A 428 16.78 -14.43 -40.84
N ALA A 429 16.91 -14.73 -42.14
CA ALA A 429 17.58 -15.94 -42.60
C ALA A 429 19.06 -15.93 -42.22
N ALA A 430 19.76 -14.81 -42.43
CA ALA A 430 21.18 -14.66 -42.16
C ALA A 430 21.54 -14.97 -40.69
N GLY A 431 20.74 -14.50 -39.73
CA GLY A 431 20.92 -14.74 -38.29
C GLY A 431 20.60 -16.16 -37.80
N THR A 432 20.38 -17.12 -38.69
CA THR A 432 20.13 -18.52 -38.34
C THR A 432 20.97 -19.46 -39.22
N SER A 433 21.26 -20.67 -38.73
CA SER A 433 21.90 -21.73 -39.51
C SER A 433 20.92 -22.59 -40.33
N ALA A 434 19.63 -22.22 -40.33
CA ALA A 434 18.58 -22.99 -41.00
C ALA A 434 18.73 -22.98 -42.53
N ASN A 435 18.21 -24.03 -43.16
CA ASN A 435 18.14 -24.17 -44.61
C ASN A 435 17.20 -23.12 -45.20
N VAL A 436 17.60 -22.52 -46.31
CA VAL A 436 16.82 -21.49 -47.00
C VAL A 436 16.44 -21.97 -48.39
N ILE A 437 15.21 -21.69 -48.80
CA ILE A 437 14.75 -21.93 -50.16
C ILE A 437 14.25 -20.64 -50.81
N ILE A 438 14.80 -20.34 -51.98
CA ILE A 438 14.54 -19.10 -52.72
C ILE A 438 13.70 -19.43 -53.95
N TYR A 439 12.49 -18.92 -53.98
CA TYR A 439 11.58 -19.00 -55.12
C TYR A 439 11.70 -17.78 -56.00
N GLY A 440 11.62 -17.97 -57.31
CA GLY A 440 11.47 -16.85 -58.24
C GLY A 440 11.75 -17.25 -59.67
N GLU A 441 11.16 -16.50 -60.60
CA GLU A 441 11.41 -16.66 -62.03
C GLU A 441 12.90 -16.52 -62.37
N SER A 442 13.29 -17.02 -63.54
CA SER A 442 14.67 -16.85 -64.02
C SER A 442 14.99 -15.36 -64.20
N GLY A 443 16.22 -14.96 -63.87
CA GLY A 443 16.67 -13.58 -64.00
C GLY A 443 16.17 -12.61 -62.92
N THR A 444 15.58 -13.05 -61.81
CA THR A 444 15.14 -12.16 -60.70
C THR A 444 16.24 -11.78 -59.70
N GLY A 445 17.37 -12.50 -59.69
CA GLY A 445 18.49 -12.27 -58.77
C GLY A 445 18.62 -13.27 -57.61
N LYS A 446 18.13 -14.52 -57.77
CA LYS A 446 18.20 -15.57 -56.72
C LYS A 446 19.59 -15.80 -56.15
N GLU A 447 20.63 -15.82 -56.99
CA GLU A 447 22.02 -15.98 -56.54
C GLU A 447 22.48 -14.80 -55.67
N LEU A 448 22.10 -13.56 -56.01
CA LEU A 448 22.45 -12.38 -55.21
C LEU A 448 21.81 -12.44 -53.83
N VAL A 449 20.58 -12.96 -53.72
CA VAL A 449 19.93 -13.20 -52.42
C VAL A 449 20.67 -14.27 -51.63
N ALA A 450 21.03 -15.39 -52.25
CA ALA A 450 21.78 -16.45 -51.58
C ALA A 450 23.12 -15.96 -51.05
N ARG A 451 23.84 -15.16 -51.86
CA ARG A 451 25.10 -14.55 -51.47
C ARG A 451 24.92 -13.55 -50.33
N ALA A 452 23.90 -12.68 -50.40
CA ALA A 452 23.61 -11.74 -49.32
C ALA A 452 23.31 -12.44 -47.98
N ILE A 453 22.61 -13.59 -47.99
CA ILE A 453 22.36 -14.38 -46.78
C ILE A 453 23.66 -14.96 -46.20
N HIS A 454 24.58 -15.39 -47.06
CA HIS A 454 25.89 -15.90 -46.65
C HIS A 454 26.76 -14.78 -46.07
N ASP A 455 26.90 -13.67 -46.79
CA ASP A 455 27.75 -12.53 -46.41
C ASP A 455 27.32 -11.87 -45.08
N LEU A 456 26.03 -11.96 -44.73
CA LEU A 456 25.47 -11.40 -43.49
C LEU A 456 25.35 -12.42 -42.35
N GLY A 457 25.61 -13.70 -42.60
CA GLY A 457 25.48 -14.76 -41.60
C GLY A 457 26.79 -15.08 -40.89
N ASP A 458 26.72 -15.97 -39.89
CA ASP A 458 27.87 -16.38 -39.06
C ASP A 458 29.00 -17.07 -39.86
N ARG A 459 28.72 -17.47 -41.12
CA ARG A 459 29.65 -18.18 -42.00
C ARG A 459 30.26 -17.31 -43.10
N ALA A 460 30.16 -15.98 -43.00
CA ALA A 460 30.61 -15.04 -44.03
C ALA A 460 32.11 -15.14 -44.37
N GLU A 461 32.96 -15.56 -43.42
CA GLU A 461 34.40 -15.75 -43.65
C GLU A 461 34.74 -17.13 -44.25
N PHE A 462 33.77 -18.03 -44.37
CA PHE A 462 33.94 -19.39 -44.89
C PHE A 462 33.55 -19.49 -46.38
N PRO A 463 33.90 -20.59 -47.07
CA PRO A 463 33.62 -20.72 -48.51
C PRO A 463 32.12 -20.63 -48.86
N PHE A 464 31.78 -19.81 -49.85
CA PHE A 464 30.50 -19.85 -50.56
C PHE A 464 30.67 -20.64 -51.87
N VAL A 465 30.10 -21.85 -51.92
CA VAL A 465 30.16 -22.71 -53.10
C VAL A 465 28.80 -22.66 -53.81
N ALA A 466 28.76 -22.02 -54.98
CA ALA A 466 27.56 -21.98 -55.83
C ALA A 466 27.63 -23.05 -56.92
N VAL A 467 26.54 -23.79 -57.09
CA VAL A 467 26.39 -24.79 -58.15
C VAL A 467 25.01 -24.66 -58.81
N ASN A 468 24.97 -24.68 -60.14
CA ASN A 468 23.72 -24.83 -60.88
C ASN A 468 23.49 -26.33 -61.12
N CYS A 469 22.42 -26.88 -60.55
CA CYS A 469 22.08 -28.29 -60.67
C CYS A 469 21.72 -28.70 -62.10
N GLY A 470 21.07 -27.82 -62.86
CA GLY A 470 20.69 -28.07 -64.25
C GLY A 470 21.86 -28.09 -65.23
N ALA A 471 23.02 -27.54 -64.85
CA ALA A 471 24.22 -27.53 -65.68
C ALA A 471 25.05 -28.82 -65.59
N ILE A 472 24.79 -29.69 -64.60
CA ILE A 472 25.56 -30.92 -64.40
C ILE A 472 24.85 -32.10 -65.10
N PRO A 473 25.53 -32.83 -66.00
CA PRO A 473 24.97 -34.03 -66.60
C PRO A 473 24.59 -35.07 -65.52
N ALA A 474 23.44 -35.73 -65.67
CA ALA A 474 22.91 -36.66 -64.66
C ALA A 474 23.92 -37.76 -64.25
N GLY A 475 24.67 -38.31 -65.21
CA GLY A 475 25.69 -39.33 -64.94
C GLY A 475 26.91 -38.84 -64.14
N LEU A 476 27.12 -37.52 -64.03
CA LEU A 476 28.23 -36.92 -63.29
C LEU A 476 27.79 -36.24 -61.99
N MET A 477 26.49 -36.04 -61.77
CA MET A 477 25.96 -35.35 -60.58
C MET A 477 26.51 -35.95 -59.29
N GLU A 478 26.44 -37.26 -59.12
CA GLU A 478 26.91 -37.91 -57.90
C GLU A 478 28.41 -37.67 -57.64
N SER A 479 29.22 -37.74 -58.70
CA SER A 479 30.67 -37.55 -58.63
C SER A 479 31.09 -36.12 -58.32
N GLU A 480 30.33 -35.12 -58.80
CA GLU A 480 30.60 -33.70 -58.51
C GLU A 480 30.21 -33.36 -57.07
N TYR A 481 29.05 -33.84 -56.59
CA TYR A 481 28.57 -33.51 -55.25
C TYR A 481 29.37 -34.19 -54.13
N PHE A 482 29.64 -35.49 -54.26
CA PHE A 482 30.23 -36.31 -53.20
C PHE A 482 31.70 -36.65 -53.42
N GLY A 483 32.25 -36.37 -54.61
CA GLY A 483 33.62 -36.72 -54.96
C GLY A 483 33.77 -38.22 -55.26
N TYR A 484 34.98 -38.60 -55.67
CA TYR A 484 35.32 -39.99 -55.96
C TYR A 484 36.76 -40.32 -55.57
N ARG A 485 36.99 -41.60 -55.26
CA ARG A 485 38.32 -42.16 -55.02
C ARG A 485 38.91 -42.77 -56.30
N LYS A 486 40.22 -42.86 -56.36
CA LYS A 486 40.94 -43.51 -57.46
C LYS A 486 40.37 -44.91 -57.71
N GLY A 487 40.03 -45.20 -58.97
CA GLY A 487 39.46 -46.49 -59.38
C GLY A 487 37.95 -46.62 -59.24
N ALA A 488 37.21 -45.55 -58.90
CA ALA A 488 35.75 -45.58 -58.81
C ALA A 488 35.04 -45.85 -60.16
N PHE A 489 35.62 -45.41 -61.27
CA PHE A 489 35.16 -45.66 -62.64
C PHE A 489 36.32 -45.57 -63.64
N THR A 490 36.10 -45.98 -64.89
CA THR A 490 37.10 -45.89 -65.97
C THR A 490 37.47 -44.43 -66.25
N GLY A 491 38.71 -44.03 -65.92
CA GLY A 491 39.19 -42.63 -66.01
C GLY A 491 39.37 -41.92 -64.67
N ALA A 492 39.05 -42.56 -63.53
CA ALA A 492 39.28 -42.03 -62.19
C ALA A 492 40.74 -42.26 -61.72
N ASP A 493 41.70 -41.57 -62.35
CA ASP A 493 43.13 -41.77 -62.11
C ASP A 493 43.65 -41.18 -60.77
N LYS A 494 42.88 -40.25 -60.18
CA LYS A 494 43.18 -39.54 -58.93
C LYS A 494 41.91 -39.34 -58.11
N ASP A 495 42.06 -39.12 -56.81
CA ASP A 495 40.96 -38.70 -55.95
C ASP A 495 40.51 -37.28 -56.32
N LYS A 496 39.20 -37.04 -56.35
CA LYS A 496 38.59 -35.71 -56.56
C LYS A 496 37.64 -35.38 -55.41
N PRO A 497 37.85 -34.27 -54.68
CA PRO A 497 36.95 -33.84 -53.62
C PRO A 497 35.61 -33.35 -54.18
N GLY A 498 34.53 -33.65 -53.48
CA GLY A 498 33.17 -33.24 -53.85
C GLY A 498 32.81 -31.81 -53.45
N LEU A 499 31.68 -31.31 -53.92
CA LEU A 499 31.14 -30.00 -53.54
C LEU A 499 30.90 -29.87 -52.03
N PHE A 500 30.43 -30.93 -51.36
CA PHE A 500 30.22 -30.91 -49.91
C PHE A 500 31.53 -30.78 -49.13
N GLU A 501 32.60 -31.41 -49.60
CA GLU A 501 33.94 -31.27 -49.00
C GLU A 501 34.48 -29.86 -49.19
N ARG A 502 34.32 -29.28 -50.39
CA ARG A 502 34.74 -27.91 -50.70
C ARG A 502 33.96 -26.84 -49.93
N ALA A 503 32.70 -27.12 -49.58
CA ALA A 503 31.83 -26.21 -48.85
C ALA A 503 31.88 -26.43 -47.32
N ASN A 504 32.74 -27.33 -46.82
CA ASN A 504 32.78 -27.68 -45.40
C ASN A 504 33.06 -26.44 -44.51
N GLY A 505 32.25 -26.26 -43.47
CA GLY A 505 32.25 -25.08 -42.60
C GLY A 505 31.57 -23.84 -43.20
N GLY A 506 31.30 -23.84 -44.51
CA GLY A 506 30.73 -22.71 -45.25
C GLY A 506 29.27 -22.93 -45.67
N THR A 507 28.94 -22.39 -46.85
CA THR A 507 27.60 -22.44 -47.45
C THR A 507 27.65 -23.06 -48.84
N LEU A 508 26.76 -24.01 -49.11
CA LEU A 508 26.54 -24.58 -50.44
C LEU A 508 25.20 -24.06 -51.00
N PHE A 509 25.29 -23.32 -52.11
CA PHE A 509 24.15 -22.79 -52.83
C PHE A 509 23.80 -23.67 -54.03
N LEU A 510 22.59 -24.24 -54.02
CA LEU A 510 22.04 -25.12 -55.05
C LEU A 510 21.02 -24.35 -55.88
N ASP A 511 21.43 -23.83 -57.04
CA ASP A 511 20.51 -23.21 -57.99
C ASP A 511 19.83 -24.27 -58.86
N GLU A 512 18.59 -23.98 -59.27
CA GLU A 512 17.74 -24.86 -60.06
C GLU A 512 17.53 -26.26 -59.42
N LEU A 513 17.30 -26.31 -58.10
CA LEU A 513 17.09 -27.56 -57.35
C LEU A 513 15.96 -28.43 -57.95
N GLY A 514 15.00 -27.83 -58.64
CA GLY A 514 13.92 -28.56 -59.31
C GLY A 514 14.35 -29.45 -60.49
N GLU A 515 15.63 -29.43 -60.88
CA GLU A 515 16.20 -30.25 -61.97
C GLU A 515 16.87 -31.54 -61.48
N ILE A 516 17.07 -31.72 -60.17
CA ILE A 516 17.71 -32.93 -59.63
C ILE A 516 16.80 -34.16 -59.75
N ASP A 517 17.41 -35.32 -59.99
CA ASP A 517 16.70 -36.59 -60.04
C ASP A 517 16.36 -37.12 -58.63
N GLU A 518 15.47 -38.12 -58.57
CA GLU A 518 15.01 -38.70 -57.31
C GLU A 518 16.15 -39.40 -56.54
N ALA A 519 17.08 -40.04 -57.25
CA ALA A 519 18.22 -40.73 -56.66
C ALA A 519 19.13 -39.74 -55.90
N MET A 520 19.34 -38.55 -56.47
CA MET A 520 20.11 -37.49 -55.81
C MET A 520 19.38 -36.91 -54.60
N GLN A 521 18.05 -36.77 -54.65
CA GLN A 521 17.25 -36.29 -53.51
C GLN A 521 17.47 -37.14 -52.25
N VAL A 522 17.48 -38.47 -52.40
CA VAL A 522 17.73 -39.40 -51.28
C VAL A 522 19.14 -39.20 -50.70
N LYS A 523 20.16 -39.04 -51.55
CA LYS A 523 21.54 -38.86 -51.10
C LYS A 523 21.76 -37.50 -50.44
N LEU A 524 21.15 -36.43 -50.97
CA LEU A 524 21.16 -35.11 -50.35
C LEU A 524 20.44 -35.11 -49.00
N LEU A 525 19.29 -35.78 -48.89
CA LEU A 525 18.54 -35.89 -47.64
C LEU A 525 19.41 -36.48 -46.52
N ARG A 526 20.16 -37.54 -46.80
CA ARG A 526 21.08 -38.15 -45.82
C ARG A 526 22.12 -37.16 -45.29
N VAL A 527 22.64 -36.29 -46.14
CA VAL A 527 23.58 -35.24 -45.73
C VAL A 527 22.88 -34.17 -44.89
N LEU A 528 21.70 -33.72 -45.33
CA LEU A 528 20.89 -32.72 -44.61
C LEU A 528 20.45 -33.18 -43.21
N GLU A 529 20.30 -34.49 -43.00
CA GLU A 529 19.95 -35.09 -41.72
C GLU A 529 21.17 -35.37 -40.82
N GLY A 530 22.39 -35.15 -41.32
CA GLY A 530 23.63 -35.31 -40.54
C GLY A 530 24.23 -36.72 -40.56
N TYR A 531 23.72 -37.63 -41.41
CA TYR A 531 24.26 -38.98 -41.57
C TYR A 531 25.56 -39.02 -42.41
N GLY A 532 25.95 -37.90 -43.02
CA GLY A 532 27.14 -37.77 -43.87
C GLY A 532 26.91 -38.28 -45.31
N TYR A 533 27.99 -38.29 -46.11
CA TYR A 533 27.99 -38.83 -47.47
C TYR A 533 29.14 -39.82 -47.67
N THR A 534 29.08 -40.63 -48.72
CA THR A 534 30.15 -41.56 -49.11
C THR A 534 30.64 -41.20 -50.51
N PRO A 535 31.94 -40.89 -50.71
CA PRO A 535 32.49 -40.68 -52.05
C PRO A 535 32.34 -41.93 -52.91
N LEU A 536 32.18 -41.74 -54.23
CA LEU A 536 32.10 -42.86 -55.16
C LEU A 536 33.37 -43.72 -55.09
N GLY A 537 33.18 -45.04 -54.96
CA GLY A 537 34.26 -46.02 -54.80
C GLY A 537 34.97 -46.00 -53.44
N GLY A 538 34.51 -45.16 -52.48
CA GLY A 538 35.04 -45.11 -51.11
C GLY A 538 34.22 -45.96 -50.13
N SER A 539 34.88 -46.45 -49.08
CA SER A 539 34.25 -47.20 -47.98
C SER A 539 34.01 -46.36 -46.71
N GLN A 540 34.59 -45.17 -46.63
CA GLN A 540 34.49 -44.28 -45.46
C GLN A 540 33.47 -43.16 -45.70
N SER A 541 32.56 -42.98 -44.75
CA SER A 541 31.60 -41.88 -44.75
C SER A 541 32.27 -40.57 -44.32
N GLY A 542 32.22 -39.54 -45.16
CA GLY A 542 32.59 -38.17 -44.81
C GLY A 542 31.44 -37.46 -44.07
N LYS A 543 31.77 -36.73 -43.01
CA LYS A 543 30.86 -35.78 -42.36
C LYS A 543 31.27 -34.36 -42.73
N THR A 544 30.32 -33.54 -43.13
CA THR A 544 30.55 -32.13 -43.46
C THR A 544 29.48 -31.27 -42.82
N ASP A 545 29.89 -30.16 -42.24
CA ASP A 545 28.99 -29.16 -41.68
C ASP A 545 28.80 -28.03 -42.68
N VAL A 546 27.73 -28.09 -43.47
CA VAL A 546 27.47 -27.14 -44.56
C VAL A 546 26.08 -26.56 -44.41
N ARG A 547 25.98 -25.23 -44.51
CA ARG A 547 24.70 -24.54 -44.59
C ARG A 547 24.17 -24.63 -46.02
N ILE A 548 22.93 -25.09 -46.19
CA ILE A 548 22.34 -25.25 -47.53
C ILE A 548 21.39 -24.10 -47.83
N ILE A 549 21.64 -23.44 -48.96
CA ILE A 549 20.72 -22.48 -49.57
C ILE A 549 20.32 -23.04 -50.92
N THR A 550 19.03 -23.08 -51.21
CA THR A 550 18.51 -23.64 -52.47
C THR A 550 17.71 -22.60 -53.22
N ALA A 551 17.66 -22.70 -54.54
CA ALA A 551 16.88 -21.84 -55.40
C ALA A 551 16.13 -22.64 -56.47
N THR A 552 14.92 -22.20 -56.81
CA THR A 552 14.14 -22.80 -57.89
C THR A 552 13.19 -21.80 -58.55
N ASN A 553 12.97 -21.98 -59.84
CA ASN A 553 11.91 -21.33 -60.63
C ASN A 553 10.70 -22.24 -60.86
N ARG A 554 10.79 -23.53 -60.52
CA ARG A 554 9.71 -24.49 -60.70
C ARG A 554 8.72 -24.41 -59.54
N ASN A 555 7.46 -24.69 -59.84
CA ASN A 555 6.44 -24.85 -58.81
C ASN A 555 6.65 -26.19 -58.10
N ILE A 556 7.21 -26.15 -56.89
CA ILE A 556 7.51 -27.36 -56.12
C ILE A 556 6.26 -28.18 -55.78
N ARG A 557 5.10 -27.55 -55.54
CA ARG A 557 3.86 -28.29 -55.29
C ARG A 557 3.50 -29.21 -56.45
N ASN A 558 3.65 -28.71 -57.68
CA ASN A 558 3.45 -29.52 -58.89
C ASN A 558 4.49 -30.66 -59.02
N LEU A 559 5.71 -30.48 -58.51
CA LEU A 559 6.72 -31.54 -58.49
C LEU A 559 6.40 -32.63 -57.46
N LEU A 560 5.84 -32.26 -56.30
CA LEU A 560 5.34 -33.19 -55.28
C LEU A 560 4.15 -33.99 -55.83
N ASP A 561 3.14 -33.31 -56.40
CA ASP A 561 1.93 -33.94 -56.96
C ASP A 561 2.26 -34.95 -58.08
N LYS A 562 3.32 -34.69 -58.83
CA LYS A 562 3.81 -35.56 -59.92
C LYS A 562 4.80 -36.64 -59.46
N GLY A 563 5.07 -36.74 -58.15
CA GLY A 563 6.04 -37.69 -57.59
C GLY A 563 7.48 -37.46 -58.06
N ARG A 564 7.80 -36.29 -58.60
CA ARG A 564 9.16 -35.94 -59.06
C ARG A 564 10.03 -35.35 -57.96
N MET A 565 9.41 -34.95 -56.85
CA MET A 565 10.09 -34.52 -55.63
C MET A 565 9.51 -35.30 -54.46
N ARG A 566 10.37 -35.78 -53.56
CA ARG A 566 9.95 -36.49 -52.37
C ARG A 566 9.55 -35.51 -51.26
N GLU A 567 8.51 -35.88 -50.50
CA GLU A 567 8.00 -35.06 -49.39
C GLU A 567 9.02 -34.89 -48.26
N ASP A 568 9.72 -35.97 -47.90
CA ASP A 568 10.76 -35.98 -46.86
C ASP A 568 11.89 -34.99 -47.16
N PHE A 569 12.37 -35.00 -48.41
CA PHE A 569 13.36 -34.06 -48.90
C PHE A 569 12.83 -32.63 -48.89
N PHE A 570 11.60 -32.40 -49.35
CA PHE A 570 10.97 -31.09 -49.39
C PHE A 570 10.90 -30.43 -48.00
N TYR A 571 10.39 -31.14 -46.99
CA TYR A 571 10.27 -30.56 -45.65
C TYR A 571 11.62 -30.22 -45.01
N ARG A 572 12.70 -30.91 -45.40
CA ARG A 572 14.05 -30.66 -44.88
C ARG A 572 14.72 -29.42 -45.50
N ILE A 573 14.40 -29.11 -46.76
CA ILE A 573 14.92 -27.91 -47.45
C ILE A 573 14.01 -26.69 -47.23
N HIS A 574 12.72 -26.90 -47.01
CA HIS A 574 11.70 -25.85 -46.92
C HIS A 574 11.53 -25.29 -45.49
N VAL A 575 12.64 -24.86 -44.88
CA VAL A 575 12.61 -24.29 -43.52
C VAL A 575 12.32 -22.79 -43.57
N ILE A 576 13.09 -22.02 -44.34
CA ILE A 576 12.87 -20.57 -44.54
C ILE A 576 12.61 -20.28 -46.02
N PRO A 577 11.34 -20.07 -46.43
CA PRO A 577 11.01 -19.74 -47.81
C PRO A 577 11.12 -18.23 -48.07
N ILE A 578 11.84 -17.86 -49.13
CA ILE A 578 11.97 -16.49 -49.62
C ILE A 578 11.47 -16.43 -51.07
N SER A 579 10.43 -15.66 -51.34
CA SER A 579 9.89 -15.50 -52.70
C SER A 579 10.33 -14.17 -53.30
N LEU A 580 11.06 -14.22 -54.40
CA LEU A 580 11.47 -13.04 -55.17
C LEU A 580 10.36 -12.64 -56.15
N PRO A 581 9.89 -11.38 -56.10
CA PRO A 581 8.89 -10.89 -57.04
C PRO A 581 9.51 -10.73 -58.45
N PRO A 582 8.77 -11.07 -59.51
CA PRO A 582 9.17 -10.75 -60.87
C PRO A 582 9.24 -9.22 -61.06
N LEU A 583 10.04 -8.77 -62.02
CA LEU A 583 10.33 -7.35 -62.23
C LEU A 583 9.07 -6.52 -62.51
N ARG A 584 8.08 -7.11 -63.19
CA ARG A 584 6.76 -6.50 -63.45
C ARG A 584 5.95 -6.17 -62.20
N GLU A 585 6.20 -6.84 -61.08
CA GLU A 585 5.54 -6.58 -59.78
C GLU A 585 6.30 -5.54 -58.93
N ARG A 586 7.49 -5.11 -59.39
CA ARG A 586 8.35 -4.12 -58.74
C ARG A 586 8.84 -3.04 -59.72
N GLN A 587 7.92 -2.47 -60.48
CA GLN A 587 8.22 -1.46 -61.51
C GLN A 587 8.92 -0.21 -60.96
N GLU A 588 8.68 0.14 -59.69
CA GLU A 588 9.35 1.25 -58.99
C GLU A 588 10.88 1.09 -58.89
N ASP A 589 11.37 -0.15 -59.03
CA ASP A 589 12.79 -0.48 -58.97
C ASP A 589 13.49 -0.38 -60.34
N ILE A 590 12.73 -0.38 -61.44
CA ILE A 590 13.27 -0.33 -62.81
C ILE A 590 14.17 0.90 -63.01
N PRO A 591 13.76 2.14 -62.64
CA PRO A 591 14.63 3.31 -62.82
C PRO A 591 15.96 3.19 -62.06
N LEU A 592 15.95 2.60 -60.86
CA LEU A 592 17.15 2.40 -60.04
C LEU A 592 18.07 1.33 -60.63
N LEU A 593 17.50 0.24 -61.14
CA LEU A 593 18.24 -0.83 -61.81
C LEU A 593 18.88 -0.32 -63.10
N VAL A 594 18.17 0.48 -63.87
CA VAL A 594 18.68 1.13 -65.08
C VAL A 594 19.86 2.05 -64.74
N GLU A 595 19.72 2.91 -63.73
CA GLU A 595 20.82 3.77 -63.27
C GLU A 595 22.03 2.94 -62.81
N HIS A 596 21.79 1.85 -62.09
CA HIS A 596 22.82 0.92 -61.65
C HIS A 596 23.59 0.30 -62.82
N PHE A 597 22.89 -0.25 -63.81
CA PHE A 597 23.52 -0.87 -64.98
C PHE A 597 24.23 0.15 -65.86
N LEU A 598 23.63 1.33 -66.08
CA LEU A 598 24.30 2.41 -66.80
C LEU A 598 25.63 2.75 -66.12
N LYS A 599 25.66 2.94 -64.80
CA LYS A 599 26.90 3.20 -64.04
C LYS A 599 27.90 2.04 -64.13
N LYS A 600 27.42 0.79 -64.06
CA LYS A 600 28.23 -0.43 -64.14
C LYS A 600 28.96 -0.59 -65.47
N TYR A 601 28.35 -0.16 -66.58
CA TYR A 601 28.88 -0.38 -67.93
C TYR A 601 29.45 0.88 -68.62
N THR A 602 29.36 2.07 -68.01
CA THR A 602 29.89 3.32 -68.59
C THR A 602 31.29 3.70 -68.07
N THR A 603 31.92 2.85 -67.27
CA THR A 603 33.08 3.24 -66.44
C THR A 603 34.43 3.29 -67.17
N GLU A 604 34.52 3.02 -68.48
CA GLU A 604 35.82 3.02 -69.17
C GLU A 604 36.03 4.05 -70.29
N SER A 605 35.02 4.68 -70.92
CA SER A 605 35.28 5.69 -71.99
C SER A 605 34.10 6.60 -72.42
N GLY A 606 32.95 6.62 -71.72
CA GLY A 606 31.75 7.33 -72.21
C GLY A 606 31.11 8.25 -71.18
N SER A 607 30.68 9.44 -71.60
CA SER A 607 29.91 10.36 -70.75
C SER A 607 28.60 9.72 -70.28
N PHE A 608 28.33 9.83 -68.99
CA PHE A 608 27.08 9.41 -68.38
C PHE A 608 25.93 10.23 -68.97
N GLN A 609 25.13 9.63 -69.84
CA GLN A 609 23.90 10.25 -70.35
C GLN A 609 22.70 9.53 -69.74
N PRO A 610 21.91 10.22 -68.88
CA PRO A 610 20.65 9.66 -68.41
C PRO A 610 19.70 9.42 -69.58
N LEU A 611 18.94 8.31 -69.53
CA LEU A 611 17.91 8.02 -70.51
C LEU A 611 16.87 9.14 -70.55
N GLN A 612 16.35 9.43 -71.75
CA GLN A 612 15.25 10.39 -71.89
C GLN A 612 14.00 9.85 -71.18
N GLY A 613 13.16 10.74 -70.64
CA GLY A 613 11.96 10.33 -69.88
C GLY A 613 11.01 9.41 -70.67
N ARG A 614 10.92 9.59 -72.00
CA ARG A 614 10.12 8.72 -72.88
C ARG A 614 10.67 7.29 -72.96
N ASP A 615 11.99 7.12 -72.97
CA ASP A 615 12.62 5.80 -73.06
C ASP A 615 12.54 5.07 -71.72
N LEU A 616 12.67 5.82 -70.61
CA LEU A 616 12.45 5.29 -69.28
C LEU A 616 10.99 4.85 -69.05
N ASP A 617 10.01 5.62 -69.54
CA ASP A 617 8.60 5.22 -69.49
C ASP A 617 8.32 3.92 -70.27
N ARG A 618 9.00 3.72 -71.41
CA ARG A 618 8.91 2.47 -72.18
C ARG A 618 9.49 1.29 -71.39
N LEU A 619 10.65 1.48 -70.75
CA LEU A 619 11.25 0.46 -69.89
C LEU A 619 10.35 0.10 -68.69
N VAL A 620 9.67 1.08 -68.09
CA VAL A 620 8.76 0.84 -66.94
C VAL A 620 7.50 0.07 -67.36
N ARG A 621 6.94 0.35 -68.54
CA ARG A 621 5.71 -0.29 -69.04
C ARG A 621 5.93 -1.68 -69.65
N HIS A 622 7.17 -2.06 -69.92
CA HIS A 622 7.49 -3.38 -70.47
C HIS A 622 7.26 -4.49 -69.43
N HIS A 623 6.88 -5.69 -69.89
CA HIS A 623 6.49 -6.80 -69.00
C HIS A 623 7.69 -7.59 -68.44
N TRP A 624 8.86 -7.49 -69.08
CA TRP A 624 10.12 -8.13 -68.65
C TRP A 624 10.00 -9.64 -68.36
N PRO A 625 9.65 -10.48 -69.36
CA PRO A 625 9.59 -11.93 -69.19
C PRO A 625 10.91 -12.57 -68.71
N GLY A 626 12.06 -12.00 -69.04
CA GLY A 626 13.39 -12.40 -68.54
C GLY A 626 13.87 -11.61 -67.32
N ASN A 627 12.99 -10.84 -66.68
CA ASN A 627 13.22 -10.09 -65.46
C ASN A 627 14.46 -9.17 -65.53
N VAL A 628 15.28 -9.14 -64.48
CA VAL A 628 16.45 -8.25 -64.36
C VAL A 628 17.54 -8.62 -65.37
N ARG A 629 17.68 -9.92 -65.72
CA ARG A 629 18.65 -10.37 -66.73
C ARG A 629 18.32 -9.82 -68.12
N GLU A 630 17.04 -9.79 -68.49
CA GLU A 630 16.61 -9.16 -69.75
C GLU A 630 16.85 -7.65 -69.71
N LEU A 631 16.48 -6.98 -68.61
CA LEU A 631 16.73 -5.54 -68.45
C LEU A 631 18.22 -5.19 -68.56
N GLU A 632 19.10 -5.95 -67.89
CA GLU A 632 20.56 -5.78 -67.96
C GLU A 632 21.05 -5.91 -69.41
N ASN A 633 20.61 -6.95 -70.13
CA ASN A 633 20.96 -7.17 -71.53
C ASN A 633 20.45 -6.04 -72.45
N THR A 634 19.22 -5.56 -72.24
CA THR A 634 18.65 -4.44 -73.01
C THR A 634 19.42 -3.15 -72.77
N ILE A 635 19.80 -2.84 -71.52
CA ILE A 635 20.60 -1.66 -71.20
C ILE A 635 22.02 -1.78 -71.76
N GLN A 636 22.65 -2.95 -71.66
CA GLN A 636 23.96 -3.20 -72.26
C GLN A 636 23.92 -3.03 -73.79
N ARG A 637 22.88 -3.56 -74.45
CA ARG A 637 22.66 -3.35 -75.89
C ARG A 637 22.46 -1.87 -76.23
N TYR A 638 21.65 -1.16 -75.45
CA TYR A 638 21.42 0.28 -75.62
C TYR A 638 22.70 1.10 -75.50
N ILE A 639 23.59 0.78 -74.55
CA ILE A 639 24.88 1.48 -74.41
C ILE A 639 25.72 1.34 -75.69
N ASN A 640 25.71 0.16 -76.31
CA ASN A 640 26.51 -0.16 -77.51
C ASN A 640 25.88 0.36 -78.82
N LEU A 641 24.57 0.16 -79.02
CA LEU A 641 23.88 0.46 -80.28
C LEU A 641 23.18 1.83 -80.28
N LYS A 642 23.01 2.47 -79.11
CA LYS A 642 22.22 3.68 -78.90
C LYS A 642 20.75 3.56 -79.35
N VAL A 643 20.27 2.35 -79.55
CA VAL A 643 18.87 2.02 -79.89
C VAL A 643 18.31 1.14 -78.78
N LEU A 644 17.10 1.47 -78.32
CA LEU A 644 16.41 0.73 -77.28
C LEU A 644 15.46 -0.28 -77.94
N GLU A 645 15.87 -1.54 -77.94
CA GLU A 645 15.13 -2.67 -78.52
C GLU A 645 14.68 -3.64 -77.42
N PHE A 646 13.43 -4.06 -77.48
CA PHE A 646 12.86 -5.07 -76.58
C PHE A 646 12.85 -6.44 -77.25
N ALA A 647 13.10 -7.49 -76.47
CA ALA A 647 13.06 -8.85 -77.00
C ALA A 647 11.60 -9.23 -77.35
N GLY A 648 11.34 -9.55 -78.63
CA GLY A 648 10.01 -9.93 -79.13
C GLY A 648 9.25 -8.82 -79.85
N GLU A 649 9.78 -7.60 -79.94
CA GLU A 649 9.32 -6.64 -80.95
C GLU A 649 9.93 -7.04 -82.29
N GLU A 650 9.17 -7.79 -83.10
CA GLU A 650 9.49 -7.91 -84.53
C GLU A 650 9.58 -6.50 -85.11
N THR A 651 10.75 -6.15 -85.65
CA THR A 651 11.02 -4.95 -86.42
C THR A 651 10.17 -4.93 -87.69
N GLY A 652 8.89 -4.61 -87.54
CA GLY A 652 7.98 -4.28 -88.61
C GLY A 652 7.95 -2.76 -88.79
N LEU A 653 8.70 -2.26 -89.77
CA LEU A 653 8.56 -0.92 -90.33
C LEU A 653 7.09 -0.49 -90.44
N ARG A 654 6.59 0.32 -89.49
CA ARG A 654 5.49 1.24 -89.72
C ARG A 654 5.74 2.56 -89.02
N ALA A 655 6.18 3.50 -89.84
CA ALA A 655 6.14 4.91 -89.55
C ALA A 655 4.70 5.38 -89.27
N SER A 656 4.62 6.28 -88.29
CA SER A 656 3.60 7.32 -88.10
C SER A 656 2.28 6.96 -87.42
N SER A 657 1.87 7.94 -86.60
CA SER A 657 0.57 8.21 -85.97
C SER A 657 0.26 7.59 -84.58
N LEU A 658 -0.31 8.28 -83.58
CA LEU A 658 -0.75 9.67 -83.35
C LEU A 658 -1.17 9.78 -81.84
N LEU A 659 -0.97 10.96 -81.25
CA LEU A 659 -1.69 11.73 -80.20
C LEU A 659 -2.53 11.07 -79.04
N PRO A 660 -2.61 11.75 -77.87
CA PRO A 660 -3.36 11.30 -76.69
C PRO A 660 -4.83 11.78 -76.67
N GLY A 661 -5.76 10.92 -76.21
CA GLY A 661 -7.08 11.33 -75.72
C GLY A 661 -8.31 10.68 -76.39
N GLY A 662 -8.92 9.72 -75.66
CA GLY A 662 -10.37 9.47 -75.55
C GLY A 662 -11.23 9.28 -76.80
N PHE A 663 -11.49 8.02 -77.18
CA PHE A 663 -12.76 7.58 -77.78
C PHE A 663 -13.04 6.12 -77.40
N THR A 664 -13.61 5.89 -76.21
CA THR A 664 -14.26 4.61 -75.85
C THR A 664 -15.77 4.76 -76.06
N ASP A 665 -16.21 4.65 -77.32
CA ASP A 665 -17.53 4.11 -77.71
C ASP A 665 -17.75 4.28 -79.22
N ALA A 666 -17.16 3.38 -80.01
CA ALA A 666 -17.43 3.29 -81.45
C ALA A 666 -17.44 1.84 -81.95
N ALA A 667 -17.86 0.89 -81.13
CA ALA A 667 -17.93 -0.52 -81.51
C ALA A 667 -19.29 -0.98 -82.09
N ALA A 668 -20.23 -0.07 -82.40
CA ALA A 668 -21.57 -0.47 -82.85
C ALA A 668 -22.22 0.42 -83.94
N LEU A 669 -21.44 1.01 -84.86
CA LEU A 669 -21.99 1.71 -86.03
C LEU A 669 -21.25 1.33 -87.33
N PRO A 670 -21.93 1.23 -88.49
CA PRO A 670 -21.29 0.99 -89.78
C PRO A 670 -20.25 2.07 -90.09
N LEU A 671 -19.13 1.70 -90.73
CA LEU A 671 -17.97 2.57 -91.03
C LEU A 671 -18.38 3.97 -91.52
N ARG A 672 -19.37 4.03 -92.42
CA ARG A 672 -19.86 5.26 -93.05
C ARG A 672 -20.48 6.26 -92.05
N GLU A 673 -21.05 5.80 -90.95
CA GLU A 673 -21.60 6.65 -89.89
C GLU A 673 -20.52 7.09 -88.90
N SER A 674 -19.57 6.22 -88.58
CA SER A 674 -18.42 6.57 -87.75
C SER A 674 -17.55 7.64 -88.41
N THR A 675 -17.32 7.56 -89.73
CA THR A 675 -16.59 8.61 -90.47
C THR A 675 -17.36 9.94 -90.49
N LYS A 676 -18.70 9.91 -90.64
CA LYS A 676 -19.53 11.12 -90.58
C LYS A 676 -19.51 11.78 -89.20
N LYS A 677 -19.60 10.99 -88.11
CA LYS A 677 -19.50 11.51 -86.74
C LYS A 677 -18.13 12.15 -86.47
N PHE A 678 -17.06 11.48 -86.89
CA PHE A 678 -15.69 12.00 -86.75
C PHE A 678 -15.49 13.28 -87.56
N GLU A 679 -15.90 13.31 -88.84
CA GLU A 679 -15.83 14.52 -89.67
C GLU A 679 -16.65 15.67 -89.07
N ARG A 680 -17.87 15.41 -88.58
CA ARG A 680 -18.72 16.42 -87.95
C ARG A 680 -18.06 17.00 -86.70
N ALA A 681 -17.51 16.16 -85.82
CA ALA A 681 -16.83 16.59 -84.60
C ALA A 681 -15.59 17.46 -84.92
N LEU A 682 -14.77 17.02 -85.87
CA LEU A 682 -13.56 17.74 -86.28
C LEU A 682 -13.88 19.11 -86.88
N ILE A 683 -14.91 19.20 -87.74
CA ILE A 683 -15.35 20.46 -88.34
C ILE A 683 -15.91 21.41 -87.26
N LEU A 684 -16.71 20.91 -86.31
CA LEU A 684 -17.24 21.70 -85.20
C LEU A 684 -16.13 22.26 -84.30
N GLU A 685 -15.15 21.44 -83.91
CA GLU A 685 -14.03 21.87 -83.08
C GLU A 685 -13.26 23.02 -83.74
N HIS A 686 -13.00 22.91 -85.05
CA HIS A 686 -12.30 23.95 -85.80
C HIS A 686 -13.17 25.20 -86.00
N LEU A 687 -14.48 25.05 -86.19
CA LEU A 687 -15.43 26.18 -86.24
C LEU A 687 -15.42 26.96 -84.91
N HIS A 688 -15.49 26.28 -83.76
CA HIS A 688 -15.40 26.93 -82.46
C HIS A 688 -14.05 27.61 -82.22
N ALA A 689 -12.94 26.91 -82.50
CA ALA A 689 -11.59 27.45 -82.32
C ALA A 689 -11.29 28.68 -83.21
N CYS A 690 -11.97 28.81 -84.34
CA CYS A 690 -11.85 29.94 -85.27
C CYS A 690 -13.03 30.93 -85.19
N ARG A 691 -13.85 30.89 -84.12
CA ARG A 691 -15.03 31.75 -83.92
C ARG A 691 -15.93 31.82 -85.17
N TRP A 692 -16.24 30.66 -85.75
CA TRP A 692 -17.09 30.48 -86.93
C TRP A 692 -16.59 31.19 -88.21
N ASN A 693 -15.33 31.64 -88.27
CA ASN A 693 -14.74 32.18 -89.49
C ASN A 693 -14.44 31.08 -90.52
N ARG A 694 -15.41 30.83 -91.41
CA ARG A 694 -15.39 29.76 -92.42
C ARG A 694 -14.15 29.77 -93.32
N THR A 695 -13.57 30.94 -93.61
CA THR A 695 -12.39 31.05 -94.49
C THR A 695 -11.12 30.55 -93.78
N GLN A 696 -10.94 30.88 -92.50
CA GLN A 696 -9.82 30.36 -91.71
C GLN A 696 -9.96 28.87 -91.43
N VAL A 697 -11.18 28.40 -91.15
CA VAL A 697 -11.46 26.98 -90.91
C VAL A 697 -11.14 26.13 -92.14
N ALA A 698 -11.59 26.56 -93.33
CA ALA A 698 -11.30 25.86 -94.58
C ALA A 698 -9.78 25.77 -94.84
N ARG A 699 -9.04 26.87 -94.61
CA ARG A 699 -7.58 26.90 -94.76
C ARG A 699 -6.88 25.97 -93.76
N ARG A 700 -7.31 25.95 -92.49
CA ARG A 700 -6.73 25.06 -91.45
C ARG A 700 -7.02 23.58 -91.71
N LEU A 701 -8.23 23.26 -92.18
CA LEU A 701 -8.62 21.90 -92.54
C LEU A 701 -8.06 21.47 -93.90
N GLY A 702 -7.38 22.36 -94.64
CA GLY A 702 -6.79 22.05 -95.95
C GLY A 702 -7.81 21.80 -97.06
N ILE A 703 -9.06 22.28 -96.91
CA ILE A 703 -10.14 22.09 -97.89
C ILE A 703 -10.59 23.43 -98.50
N GLN A 704 -11.15 23.38 -99.71
CA GLN A 704 -11.73 24.58 -100.33
C GLN A 704 -12.96 25.07 -99.56
N ARG A 705 -13.17 26.39 -99.49
CA ARG A 705 -14.30 27.01 -98.77
C ARG A 705 -15.67 26.47 -99.22
N LYS A 706 -15.82 26.15 -100.51
CA LYS A 706 -17.03 25.55 -101.08
C LYS A 706 -17.29 24.13 -100.53
N THR A 707 -16.25 23.33 -100.35
CA THR A 707 -16.32 21.98 -99.78
C THR A 707 -16.67 22.00 -98.30
N LEU A 708 -16.10 22.95 -97.54
CA LEU A 708 -16.48 23.18 -96.14
C LEU A 708 -17.97 23.56 -96.03
N TYR A 709 -18.46 24.46 -96.89
CA TYR A 709 -19.86 24.89 -96.91
C TYR A 709 -20.83 23.73 -97.18
N LEU A 710 -20.52 22.86 -98.16
CA LEU A 710 -21.33 21.67 -98.46
C LEU A 710 -21.35 20.67 -97.30
N LYS A 711 -20.20 20.45 -96.62
CA LYS A 711 -20.13 19.58 -95.44
C LYS A 711 -20.87 20.20 -94.23
N MET A 712 -20.84 21.51 -94.06
CA MET A 712 -21.62 22.21 -93.03
C MET A 712 -23.14 22.05 -93.26
N GLN A 713 -23.61 22.17 -94.51
CA GLN A 713 -25.02 21.89 -94.85
C GLN A 713 -25.38 20.42 -94.63
N GLN A 714 -24.53 19.49 -95.08
CA GLN A 714 -24.76 18.06 -94.93
C GLN A 714 -24.88 17.61 -93.47
N TYR A 715 -24.17 18.29 -92.56
CA TYR A 715 -24.18 18.00 -91.12
C TYR A 715 -25.01 18.98 -90.29
N GLN A 716 -25.79 19.86 -90.94
CA GLN A 716 -26.66 20.86 -90.32
C GLN A 716 -25.94 21.72 -89.26
N LEU A 717 -24.75 22.20 -89.60
CA LEU A 717 -23.92 23.04 -88.73
C LEU A 717 -24.16 24.52 -89.04
N GLU A 718 -25.03 25.15 -88.24
CA GLU A 718 -25.35 26.59 -88.31
C GLU A 718 -24.95 27.30 -87.02
N ASP A 719 -24.55 28.56 -87.16
CA ASP A 719 -24.19 29.43 -86.04
C ASP A 719 -25.48 29.95 -85.38
N ARG A 720 -25.81 29.45 -84.19
CA ARG A 720 -27.01 29.86 -83.43
C ARG A 720 -26.79 31.12 -82.58
N GLN A 721 -25.79 31.94 -82.88
CA GLN A 721 -25.55 33.23 -82.21
C GLN A 721 -25.76 34.44 -83.14
N SER A 722 -26.79 34.40 -83.98
CA SER A 722 -27.32 35.58 -84.67
C SER A 722 -28.85 35.57 -84.64
N GLU A 723 -29.39 35.63 -83.43
CA GLU A 723 -30.50 36.53 -83.07
C GLU A 723 -29.97 37.54 -82.06
#